data_AF-A0A817Y9M3-F1
#
_entry.id   AF-A0A817Y9M3-F1
#
_cell.length_a   1.000
_cell.length_b   1.000
_cell.length_c   1.000
_cell.angle_alpha   90.00
_cell.angle_beta   90.00
_cell.angle_gamma   90.00
#
_symmetry.space_group_name_H-M   'P 1'
#
loop_
_entity.id
_entity.type
_entity.pdbx_description
1 polymer ?
#
loop_
_entity_poly.entity_id
_entity_poly.type
_entity_poly.pdbx_seq_one_letter_code
_entity_poly.pdbx_strand_id
1 'polypeptide(L)'
;MKFIVFLKKWLLLFWILLIICITLYAIFKFKRNDEKLNEGHFWVFTDAHVDAFYRSDGDPATRCRNVSSDNRGRIIRKFGHFNCDTSSELLSSTLTAAKKIDSNIDFIIWMGDATSHLSSGANTILDVNRNFSQELRKKFPNTPIIPVLGNHDIVLDTNRSTRFMKFYNETKYNLLLNDANAVETFFKGGYYSLRFRTSKDKQQTLLRFIVLNTAMFQPQYNDFFDLHEPIEQIQWFNKTLLDAHDSHDRVLLLTHVPFGVNENLLYKFYDLKYEQKLLSIIDKYSSSIIMCLSGHRHQDIFRVYSSSNTTMGIIGHPSISPVGYLSQPSIRKYSYNRQTHTLKDYEQYSLNVNEAERTQKDRWALSYRFSSWYHQSKEITSTSLLRLIYLIRTNPMYSRRFLLTKHQTDRTTLKKHRIIQTLCALTLFNFDEFILCTRILEKKSIQYDNIDINNTSENNFHSVLFFNSNNNNTMTDETKKFWHDKMKHLFYLYDADGDGAITPIDFEILADKLSTLIGQDDSKRREDYANARKTLCQEIMRADVNLDGKVTLDEWLKFHENLANELRKPDTSPEILEQVSQRINTTFHMLDLNHDGFIAVDEWIKTCHFFGVDEKAAANSFHQITKSDKLEEDRAKQLFFEYLKSDDPSHVSNCCLCFL
;
A
#
# COMPACT_ATOMS: atom_id res chain seq x y z
N MET A 1 66.51 -32.78 -12.82
CA MET A 1 66.31 -31.34 -13.10
C MET A 1 64.86 -30.96 -13.44
N LYS A 2 64.16 -31.65 -14.36
CA LYS A 2 62.76 -31.33 -14.75
C LYS A 2 61.73 -31.41 -13.60
N PHE A 3 61.86 -32.37 -12.70
CA PHE A 3 60.96 -32.54 -11.54
C PHE A 3 61.02 -31.37 -10.55
N ILE A 4 62.22 -30.83 -10.30
CA ILE A 4 62.43 -29.69 -9.39
C ILE A 4 61.81 -28.40 -9.95
N VAL A 5 61.89 -28.20 -11.26
CA VAL A 5 61.25 -27.06 -11.94
C VAL A 5 59.72 -27.16 -11.89
N PHE A 6 59.17 -28.38 -12.05
CA PHE A 6 57.74 -28.62 -11.92
C PHE A 6 57.25 -28.37 -10.48
N LEU A 7 57.97 -28.85 -9.47
CA LEU A 7 57.64 -28.63 -8.06
C LEU A 7 57.69 -27.15 -7.68
N LYS A 8 58.69 -26.39 -8.17
CA LYS A 8 58.79 -24.94 -7.96
C LYS A 8 57.62 -24.18 -8.57
N LYS A 9 57.15 -24.58 -9.76
CA LYS A 9 55.96 -23.96 -10.39
C LYS A 9 54.68 -24.24 -9.60
N TRP A 10 54.50 -25.46 -9.09
CA TRP A 10 53.36 -25.82 -8.25
C TRP A 10 53.38 -25.11 -6.89
N LEU A 11 54.55 -25.01 -6.25
CA LEU A 11 54.73 -24.23 -5.03
C LEU A 11 54.41 -22.74 -5.27
N LEU A 12 54.88 -22.17 -6.38
CA LEU A 12 54.56 -20.79 -6.73
C LEU A 12 53.04 -20.59 -6.95
N LEU A 13 52.39 -21.48 -7.69
CA LEU A 13 50.93 -21.48 -7.88
C LEU A 13 50.17 -21.62 -6.55
N PHE A 14 50.62 -22.50 -5.67
CA PHE A 14 50.05 -22.68 -4.34
C PHE A 14 50.15 -21.40 -3.50
N TRP A 15 51.33 -20.75 -3.48
CA TRP A 15 51.53 -19.49 -2.76
C TRP A 15 50.70 -18.34 -3.36
N ILE A 16 50.57 -18.26 -4.70
CA ILE A 16 49.71 -17.28 -5.36
C ILE A 16 48.25 -17.48 -4.96
N LEU A 17 47.75 -18.73 -5.02
CA LEU A 17 46.38 -19.05 -4.61
C LEU A 17 46.15 -18.76 -3.13
N LEU A 18 47.11 -19.08 -2.26
CA LEU A 18 47.04 -18.79 -0.84
C LEU A 18 46.96 -17.28 -0.56
N ILE A 19 47.79 -16.47 -1.24
CA ILE A 19 47.76 -15.01 -1.13
C ILE A 19 46.42 -14.44 -1.62
N ILE A 20 45.89 -14.93 -2.74
CA ILE A 20 44.57 -14.54 -3.24
C ILE A 20 43.48 -14.86 -2.20
N CYS A 21 43.48 -16.08 -1.64
CA CYS A 21 42.52 -16.49 -0.61
C CYS A 21 42.62 -15.62 0.66
N ILE A 22 43.83 -15.34 1.15
CA ILE A 22 44.04 -14.47 2.32
C ILE A 22 43.55 -13.04 2.03
N THR A 23 43.83 -12.52 0.84
CA THR A 23 43.42 -11.16 0.44
C THR A 23 41.90 -11.07 0.32
N LEU A 24 41.25 -12.05 -0.33
CA LEU A 24 39.79 -12.12 -0.41
C LEU A 24 39.14 -12.25 0.97
N TYR A 25 39.72 -13.06 1.86
CA TYR A 25 39.24 -13.18 3.24
C TYR A 25 39.40 -11.86 4.02
N ALA A 26 40.53 -11.17 3.87
CA ALA A 26 40.77 -9.88 4.50
C ALA A 26 39.81 -8.79 3.99
N ILE A 27 39.59 -8.72 2.67
CA ILE A 27 38.61 -7.82 2.05
C ILE A 27 37.20 -8.12 2.56
N PHE A 28 36.82 -9.40 2.59
CA PHE A 28 35.50 -9.81 3.10
C PHE A 28 35.31 -9.45 4.57
N LYS A 29 36.32 -9.69 5.41
CA LYS A 29 36.29 -9.35 6.84
C LYS A 29 36.23 -7.83 7.05
N PHE A 30 36.97 -7.06 6.26
CA PHE A 30 36.93 -5.60 6.30
C PHE A 30 35.56 -5.07 5.89
N LYS A 31 35.00 -5.53 4.76
CA LYS A 31 33.68 -5.14 4.28
C LYS A 31 32.57 -5.47 5.28
N ARG A 32 32.62 -6.66 5.90
CA ARG A 32 31.67 -7.08 6.93
C ARG A 32 31.76 -6.23 8.20
N ASN A 33 32.95 -5.82 8.59
CA ASN A 33 33.14 -4.92 9.73
C ASN A 33 32.63 -3.51 9.44
N ASP A 34 32.86 -2.99 8.23
CA ASP A 34 32.34 -1.70 7.81
C ASP A 34 30.80 -1.70 7.72
N GLU A 35 30.19 -2.76 7.17
CA GLU A 35 28.72 -2.94 7.16
C GLU A 35 28.12 -2.95 8.57
N LYS A 36 28.78 -3.60 9.54
CA LYS A 36 28.36 -3.59 10.95
C LYS A 36 28.49 -2.21 11.59
N LEU A 37 29.55 -1.46 11.28
CA LEU A 37 29.77 -0.11 11.82
C LEU A 37 28.76 0.90 11.23
N ASN A 38 28.32 0.68 9.99
CA ASN A 38 27.35 1.52 9.29
C ASN A 38 25.89 1.11 9.55
N GLU A 39 25.63 0.10 10.37
CA GLU A 39 24.26 -0.29 10.73
C GLU A 39 23.81 0.41 12.02
N GLY A 40 22.74 1.20 11.90
CA GLY A 40 22.07 1.86 13.01
C GLY A 40 20.78 1.17 13.41
N HIS A 41 20.33 1.44 14.63
CA HIS A 41 19.10 0.87 15.19
C HIS A 41 18.25 1.96 15.82
N PHE A 42 16.93 1.83 15.73
CA PHE A 42 15.99 2.71 16.42
C PHE A 42 14.75 1.95 16.88
N TRP A 43 14.13 2.42 17.97
CA TRP A 43 12.84 1.89 18.42
C TRP A 43 11.69 2.72 17.89
N VAL A 44 10.55 2.06 17.68
CA VAL A 44 9.25 2.69 17.46
C VAL A 44 8.27 2.21 18.53
N PHE A 45 7.65 3.16 19.22
CA PHE A 45 6.57 2.97 20.19
C PHE A 45 5.33 3.74 19.71
N THR A 46 4.13 3.20 19.93
CA THR A 46 2.89 3.86 19.53
C THR A 46 1.71 3.39 20.37
N ASP A 47 0.65 4.21 20.41
CA ASP A 47 -0.68 3.82 20.91
C ASP A 47 -0.57 3.21 22.31
N ALA A 48 0.07 3.96 23.21
CA ALA A 48 0.26 3.54 24.58
C ALA A 48 -1.07 3.46 25.31
N HIS A 49 -1.96 4.43 25.10
CA HIS A 49 -3.26 4.51 25.76
C HIS A 49 -3.18 4.15 27.24
N VAL A 50 -2.35 4.85 27.99
CA VAL A 50 -2.22 4.66 29.42
C VAL A 50 -3.53 5.10 30.08
N ASP A 51 -4.14 4.19 30.83
CA ASP A 51 -5.32 4.50 31.61
C ASP A 51 -4.90 4.88 33.03
N ALA A 52 -4.94 6.19 33.31
CA ALA A 52 -4.64 6.74 34.64
C ALA A 52 -5.58 6.21 35.74
N PHE A 53 -6.73 5.65 35.37
CA PHE A 53 -7.72 5.09 36.28
C PHE A 53 -7.74 3.56 36.26
N TYR A 54 -6.75 2.92 35.62
CA TYR A 54 -6.64 1.47 35.61
C TYR A 54 -6.52 0.91 37.03
N ARG A 55 -7.32 -0.11 37.33
CA ARG A 55 -7.24 -0.88 38.55
C ARG A 55 -6.84 -2.32 38.23
N SER A 56 -5.82 -2.82 38.91
CA SER A 56 -5.40 -4.21 38.74
C SER A 56 -6.44 -5.22 39.21
N ASP A 57 -7.31 -4.85 40.15
CA ASP A 57 -8.46 -5.65 40.58
C ASP A 57 -9.76 -5.29 39.82
N GLY A 58 -9.66 -4.47 38.78
CA GLY A 58 -10.79 -4.00 37.99
C GLY A 58 -11.38 -5.07 37.09
N ASP A 59 -12.69 -5.01 36.90
CA ASP A 59 -13.43 -5.89 36.00
C ASP A 59 -13.19 -5.47 34.54
N PRO A 60 -12.67 -6.36 33.67
CA PRO A 60 -12.52 -6.08 32.26
C PRO A 60 -13.81 -5.66 31.54
N ALA A 61 -14.99 -6.04 32.03
CA ALA A 61 -16.27 -5.58 31.48
C ALA A 61 -16.49 -4.07 31.70
N THR A 62 -15.87 -3.50 32.74
CA THR A 62 -15.89 -2.06 33.05
C THR A 62 -14.58 -1.38 32.67
N ARG A 63 -13.87 -1.93 31.68
CA ARG A 63 -12.61 -1.38 31.16
C ARG A 63 -11.53 -1.28 32.24
N CYS A 64 -11.58 -2.17 33.24
CA CYS A 64 -10.67 -2.23 34.38
C CYS A 64 -10.69 -0.98 35.29
N ARG A 65 -11.73 -0.13 35.24
CA ARG A 65 -11.84 1.05 36.12
C ARG A 65 -12.65 0.80 37.39
N ASN A 66 -13.57 -0.15 37.37
CA ASN A 66 -14.40 -0.50 38.52
C ASN A 66 -14.17 -1.95 38.95
N VAL A 67 -14.26 -2.22 40.24
CA VAL A 67 -14.21 -3.59 40.77
C VAL A 67 -15.54 -4.28 40.49
N SER A 68 -15.52 -5.58 40.20
CA SER A 68 -16.73 -6.37 40.02
C SER A 68 -17.59 -6.37 41.29
N SER A 69 -18.90 -6.31 41.14
CA SER A 69 -19.85 -6.40 42.27
C SER A 69 -19.95 -7.82 42.84
N ASP A 70 -19.52 -8.83 42.09
CA ASP A 70 -19.37 -10.20 42.57
C ASP A 70 -18.00 -10.38 43.24
N ASN A 71 -18.00 -10.65 44.55
CA ASN A 71 -16.79 -10.86 45.34
C ASN A 71 -16.14 -12.25 45.14
N ARG A 72 -16.75 -13.16 44.37
CA ARG A 72 -16.18 -14.48 44.11
C ARG A 72 -15.02 -14.39 43.10
N GLY A 73 -13.80 -14.36 43.62
CA GLY A 73 -12.58 -14.56 42.83
C GLY A 73 -12.06 -13.30 42.12
N ARG A 74 -11.72 -12.26 42.89
CA ARG A 74 -10.99 -11.10 42.34
C ARG A 74 -9.64 -11.54 41.76
N ILE A 75 -9.50 -11.41 40.44
CA ILE A 75 -8.26 -11.70 39.72
C ILE A 75 -7.47 -10.39 39.58
N ILE A 76 -6.25 -10.37 40.11
CA ILE A 76 -5.33 -9.25 39.95
C ILE A 76 -4.65 -9.34 38.59
N ARG A 77 -4.81 -8.29 37.77
CA ARG A 77 -4.22 -8.13 36.45
C ARG A 77 -3.24 -6.96 36.46
N LYS A 78 -1.95 -7.24 36.44
CA LYS A 78 -0.91 -6.20 36.51
C LYS A 78 -0.55 -5.66 35.12
N PHE A 79 -0.38 -6.56 34.16
CA PHE A 79 0.05 -6.27 32.80
C PHE A 79 -1.12 -5.93 31.86
N GLY A 80 -2.37 -6.19 32.23
CA GLY A 80 -3.54 -5.71 31.50
C GLY A 80 -4.53 -6.79 31.08
N HIS A 81 -5.44 -6.40 30.20
CA HIS A 81 -6.44 -7.27 29.59
C HIS A 81 -6.85 -6.68 28.24
N PHE A 82 -7.23 -7.50 27.26
CA PHE A 82 -7.67 -7.03 25.93
C PHE A 82 -8.95 -6.17 25.91
N ASN A 83 -9.62 -5.99 27.06
CA ASN A 83 -10.76 -5.07 27.18
C ASN A 83 -10.36 -3.74 27.81
N CYS A 84 -9.11 -3.60 28.23
CA CYS A 84 -8.63 -2.49 29.00
C CYS A 84 -7.48 -1.82 28.27
N ASP A 85 -7.35 -0.53 28.49
CA ASP A 85 -6.22 0.27 28.08
C ASP A 85 -5.01 -0.03 29.00
N THR A 86 -3.83 0.51 28.67
CA THR A 86 -2.55 0.14 29.28
C THR A 86 -2.48 0.52 30.75
N SER A 87 -2.09 -0.44 31.59
CA SER A 87 -1.74 -0.20 32.99
C SER A 87 -0.36 0.46 33.12
N SER A 88 -0.12 1.10 34.27
CA SER A 88 1.19 1.71 34.56
C SER A 88 2.33 0.68 34.55
N GLU A 89 2.05 -0.54 35.02
CA GLU A 89 2.97 -1.66 35.06
C GLU A 89 3.31 -2.16 33.66
N LEU A 90 2.34 -2.25 32.74
CA LEU A 90 2.60 -2.63 31.35
C LEU A 90 3.45 -1.57 30.64
N LEU A 91 3.19 -0.28 30.87
CA LEU A 91 4.01 0.79 30.31
C LEU A 91 5.46 0.68 30.81
N SER A 92 5.64 0.55 32.13
CA SER A 92 6.96 0.40 32.75
C SER A 92 7.70 -0.85 32.24
N SER A 93 6.98 -1.96 32.10
CA SER A 93 7.50 -3.20 31.54
C SER A 93 7.97 -3.02 30.10
N THR A 94 7.14 -2.38 29.26
CA THR A 94 7.46 -2.07 27.85
C THR A 94 8.78 -1.31 27.73
N LEU A 95 8.91 -0.18 28.45
CA LEU A 95 10.11 0.65 28.39
C LEU A 95 11.33 -0.07 28.98
N THR A 96 11.13 -0.94 29.98
CA THR A 96 12.19 -1.79 30.54
C THR A 96 12.67 -2.84 29.55
N ALA A 97 11.75 -3.50 28.86
CA ALA A 97 12.07 -4.48 27.86
C ALA A 97 12.86 -3.87 26.70
N ALA A 98 12.40 -2.75 26.14
CA ALA A 98 13.11 -2.05 25.06
C ALA A 98 14.57 -1.75 25.45
N LYS A 99 14.79 -1.15 26.62
CA LYS A 99 16.13 -0.85 27.14
C LYS A 99 16.98 -2.10 27.38
N LYS A 100 16.39 -3.19 27.86
CA LYS A 100 17.08 -4.45 28.15
C LYS A 100 17.46 -5.21 26.86
N ILE A 101 16.56 -5.20 25.87
CA ILE A 101 16.76 -5.85 24.58
C ILE A 101 17.86 -5.13 23.81
N ASP A 102 17.75 -3.81 23.69
CA ASP A 102 18.74 -2.99 23.01
C ASP A 102 18.70 -1.54 23.53
N SER A 103 19.76 -1.16 24.24
CA SER A 103 19.97 0.22 24.70
C SER A 103 20.89 1.02 23.78
N ASN A 104 21.53 0.37 22.81
CA ASN A 104 22.45 1.01 21.88
C ASN A 104 21.71 1.36 20.57
N ILE A 105 20.84 2.35 20.69
CA ILE A 105 20.00 2.85 19.60
C ILE A 105 20.36 4.30 19.29
N ASP A 106 20.19 4.69 18.03
CA ASP A 106 20.49 6.03 17.55
C ASP A 106 19.40 7.03 17.93
N PHE A 107 18.13 6.60 17.91
CA PHE A 107 16.96 7.39 18.29
C PHE A 107 15.74 6.51 18.62
N ILE A 108 14.68 7.14 19.12
CA ILE A 108 13.36 6.53 19.36
C ILE A 108 12.31 7.38 18.66
N ILE A 109 11.36 6.75 18.00
CA ILE A 109 10.14 7.41 17.53
C ILE A 109 9.00 7.00 18.45
N TRP A 110 8.28 7.99 19.00
CA TRP A 110 7.03 7.77 19.73
C TRP A 110 5.89 8.36 18.92
N MET A 111 5.04 7.50 18.35
CA MET A 111 4.01 7.91 17.39
C MET A 111 2.67 8.30 18.04
N GLY A 112 2.67 8.80 19.28
CA GLY A 112 1.48 9.40 19.91
C GLY A 112 0.50 8.40 20.53
N ASP A 113 -0.70 8.91 20.83
CA ASP A 113 -1.79 8.30 21.59
C ASP A 113 -1.34 7.80 22.96
N ALA A 114 -0.95 8.75 23.82
CA ALA A 114 -0.57 8.49 25.19
C ALA A 114 -1.78 8.08 26.05
N THR A 115 -2.95 8.65 25.77
CA THR A 115 -4.10 8.67 26.69
C THR A 115 -5.13 7.60 26.35
N SER A 116 -5.71 6.96 27.36
CA SER A 116 -6.77 5.94 27.18
C SER A 116 -8.01 6.43 26.43
N HIS A 117 -8.71 5.52 25.74
CA HIS A 117 -9.91 5.81 24.94
C HIS A 117 -11.07 6.44 25.71
N LEU A 118 -11.12 6.23 27.03
CA LEU A 118 -12.21 6.72 27.88
C LEU A 118 -11.92 8.09 28.50
N SER A 119 -10.73 8.65 28.28
CA SER A 119 -10.29 9.90 28.90
C SER A 119 -10.31 11.01 27.87
N SER A 120 -11.26 11.93 28.00
CA SER A 120 -11.38 13.12 27.14
C SER A 120 -11.09 14.44 27.89
N GLY A 121 -10.85 14.37 29.21
CA GLY A 121 -10.57 15.54 30.03
C GLY A 121 -9.17 16.11 29.74
N ALA A 122 -9.09 17.41 29.47
CA ALA A 122 -7.84 18.12 29.16
C ALA A 122 -6.73 17.85 30.18
N ASN A 123 -7.02 17.93 31.48
CA ASN A 123 -6.04 17.66 32.54
C ASN A 123 -5.51 16.23 32.50
N THR A 124 -6.39 15.24 32.30
CA THR A 124 -5.97 13.84 32.18
C THR A 124 -5.06 13.62 30.99
N ILE A 125 -5.39 14.20 29.82
CA ILE A 125 -4.56 14.11 28.62
C ILE A 125 -3.17 14.70 28.87
N LEU A 126 -3.13 15.90 29.48
CA LEU A 126 -1.88 16.61 29.79
C LEU A 126 -1.04 15.86 30.83
N ASP A 127 -1.65 15.33 31.89
CA ASP A 127 -0.93 14.60 32.95
C ASP A 127 -0.40 13.25 32.47
N VAL A 128 -1.17 12.50 31.67
CA VAL A 128 -0.71 11.23 31.08
C VAL A 128 0.46 11.49 30.11
N ASN A 129 0.34 12.48 29.24
CA ASN A 129 1.43 12.88 28.33
C ASN A 129 2.67 13.38 29.09
N ARG A 130 2.48 14.13 30.19
CA ARG A 130 3.56 14.55 31.09
C ARG A 130 4.31 13.35 31.66
N ASN A 131 3.58 12.41 32.26
CA ASN A 131 4.15 11.24 32.90
C ASN A 131 4.89 10.37 31.89
N PHE A 132 4.31 10.17 30.70
CA PHE A 132 4.96 9.37 29.67
C PHE A 132 6.24 10.04 29.14
N SER A 133 6.21 11.35 28.91
CA SER A 133 7.41 12.11 28.50
C SER A 133 8.54 12.00 29.53
N GLN A 134 8.21 12.08 30.82
CA GLN A 134 9.17 11.92 31.91
C GLN A 134 9.71 10.49 32.01
N GLU A 135 8.87 9.46 31.90
CA GLU A 135 9.31 8.07 31.94
C GLU A 135 10.17 7.69 30.74
N LEU A 136 9.84 8.17 29.54
CA LEU A 136 10.69 8.02 28.34
C LEU A 136 12.07 8.62 28.56
N ARG A 137 12.14 9.89 29.00
CA ARG A 137 13.42 10.58 29.24
C ARG A 137 14.20 9.92 30.37
N LYS A 138 13.55 9.50 31.45
CA LYS A 138 14.19 8.77 32.56
C LYS A 138 14.77 7.44 32.09
N LYS A 139 14.07 6.72 31.22
CA LYS A 139 14.53 5.42 30.72
C LYS A 139 15.67 5.56 29.71
N PHE A 140 15.57 6.55 28.83
CA PHE A 140 16.50 6.83 27.74
C PHE A 140 17.06 8.27 27.84
N PRO A 141 17.93 8.55 28.83
CA PRO A 141 18.38 9.91 29.13
C PRO A 141 19.10 10.59 27.97
N ASN A 142 19.92 9.83 27.23
CA ASN A 142 20.81 10.35 26.19
C ASN A 142 20.34 10.04 24.77
N THR A 143 19.19 9.38 24.62
CA THR A 143 18.68 9.02 23.29
C THR A 143 17.73 10.12 22.79
N PRO A 144 17.91 10.59 21.56
CA PRO A 144 16.93 11.46 20.88
C PRO A 144 15.58 10.78 20.74
N ILE A 145 14.50 11.51 21.03
CA ILE A 145 13.12 11.01 20.97
C ILE A 145 12.34 11.93 20.05
N ILE A 146 11.68 11.36 19.04
CA ILE A 146 10.87 12.06 18.05
C ILE A 146 9.40 11.78 18.36
N PRO A 147 8.71 12.65 19.12
CA PRO A 147 7.29 12.47 19.44
C PRO A 147 6.40 12.94 18.29
N VAL A 148 5.31 12.20 18.06
CA VAL A 148 4.20 12.55 17.16
C VAL A 148 2.94 12.69 18.02
N LEU A 149 2.06 13.64 17.70
CA LEU A 149 0.76 13.72 18.36
C LEU A 149 -0.21 12.73 17.75
N GLY A 150 -0.88 11.96 18.61
CA GLY A 150 -2.02 11.15 18.21
C GLY A 150 -3.35 11.88 18.39
N ASN A 151 -4.43 11.27 17.90
CA ASN A 151 -5.75 11.89 17.98
C ASN A 151 -6.27 11.97 19.43
N HIS A 152 -5.86 11.04 20.32
CA HIS A 152 -6.18 11.08 21.75
C HIS A 152 -5.25 12.01 22.55
N ASP A 153 -4.25 12.62 21.91
CA ASP A 153 -3.40 13.65 22.54
C ASP A 153 -3.90 15.07 22.27
N ILE A 154 -4.91 15.22 21.41
CA ILE A 154 -5.50 16.52 21.09
C ILE A 154 -6.32 17.02 22.28
N VAL A 155 -5.79 18.03 22.95
CA VAL A 155 -6.50 18.75 24.01
C VAL A 155 -7.47 19.72 23.36
N LEU A 156 -8.77 19.49 23.56
CA LEU A 156 -9.85 20.37 23.12
C LEU A 156 -9.89 21.63 24.02
N ASP A 157 -8.90 22.50 23.87
CA ASP A 157 -8.79 23.79 24.58
C ASP A 157 -9.55 24.88 23.81
N THR A 158 -10.13 25.85 24.53
CA THR A 158 -10.84 27.00 23.96
C THR A 158 -9.88 28.00 23.31
N ASN A 159 -8.62 28.09 23.77
CA ASN A 159 -7.64 28.98 23.17
C ASN A 159 -6.83 28.30 22.05
N ARG A 160 -7.39 28.31 20.84
CA ARG A 160 -6.78 27.73 19.63
C ARG A 160 -5.34 28.19 19.37
N SER A 161 -5.03 29.46 19.64
CA SER A 161 -3.72 30.06 19.31
C SER A 161 -2.56 29.59 20.19
N THR A 162 -2.83 29.08 21.40
CA THR A 162 -1.79 28.71 22.38
C THR A 162 -1.83 27.25 22.80
N ARG A 163 -2.79 26.45 22.30
CA ARG A 163 -3.00 25.06 22.75
C ARG A 163 -1.77 24.16 22.61
N PHE A 164 -1.01 24.27 21.53
CA PHE A 164 0.18 23.44 21.33
C PHE A 164 1.36 23.92 22.19
N MET A 165 1.48 25.22 22.42
CA MET A 165 2.46 25.78 23.36
C MET A 165 2.14 25.37 24.80
N LYS A 166 0.86 25.44 25.20
CA LYS A 166 0.38 24.96 26.49
C LYS A 166 0.65 23.47 26.64
N PHE A 167 0.26 22.67 25.65
CA PHE A 167 0.55 21.24 25.62
C PHE A 167 2.04 21.01 25.83
N TYR A 168 2.92 21.63 25.03
CA TYR A 168 4.36 21.46 25.13
C TYR A 168 4.92 21.73 26.54
N ASN A 169 4.49 22.84 27.15
CA ASN A 169 4.96 23.27 28.47
C ASN A 169 4.43 22.36 29.59
N GLU A 170 3.16 22.00 29.52
CA GLU A 170 2.50 21.20 30.55
C GLU A 170 2.88 19.73 30.48
N THR A 171 3.13 19.17 29.29
CA THR A 171 3.52 17.77 29.12
C THR A 171 5.03 17.56 29.22
N LYS A 172 5.81 18.62 29.49
CA LYS A 172 7.28 18.58 29.53
C LYS A 172 7.88 18.02 28.23
N TYR A 173 7.26 18.33 27.09
CA TYR A 173 7.78 17.95 25.78
C TYR A 173 9.15 18.55 25.49
N ASN A 174 9.57 19.61 26.19
CA ASN A 174 10.94 20.12 26.16
C ASN A 174 12.00 19.08 26.59
N LEU A 175 11.60 18.04 27.33
CA LEU A 175 12.46 16.90 27.61
C LEU A 175 12.69 16.05 26.36
N LEU A 176 11.79 16.07 25.37
CA LEU A 176 11.84 15.21 24.18
C LEU A 176 12.26 16.00 22.93
N LEU A 177 11.65 17.16 22.70
CA LEU A 177 11.82 18.04 21.55
C LEU A 177 12.38 19.40 22.00
N ASN A 178 13.65 19.66 21.70
CA ASN A 178 14.37 20.87 22.12
C ASN A 178 15.00 21.66 20.96
N ASP A 179 14.85 21.21 19.71
CA ASP A 179 15.29 21.96 18.54
C ASP A 179 14.41 23.20 18.34
N ALA A 180 15.02 24.38 18.27
CA ALA A 180 14.29 25.65 18.28
C ALA A 180 13.35 25.81 17.06
N ASN A 181 13.78 25.40 15.87
CA ASN A 181 12.96 25.50 14.66
C ASN A 181 11.79 24.53 14.72
N ALA A 182 12.03 23.31 15.21
CA ALA A 182 10.98 22.33 15.39
C ALA A 182 9.94 22.77 16.43
N VAL A 183 10.39 23.37 17.55
CA VAL A 183 9.51 23.91 18.59
C VAL A 183 8.66 25.06 18.04
N GLU A 184 9.22 25.94 17.21
CA GLU A 184 8.47 27.05 16.60
C GLU A 184 7.30 26.53 15.75
N THR A 185 7.53 25.54 14.89
CA THR A 185 6.45 24.94 14.08
C THR A 185 5.49 24.09 14.92
N PHE A 186 6.00 23.42 15.96
CA PHE A 186 5.16 22.69 16.89
C PHE A 186 4.15 23.61 17.58
N PHE A 187 4.55 24.82 17.97
CA PHE A 187 3.62 25.79 18.56
C PHE A 187 2.54 26.26 17.59
N LYS A 188 2.80 26.26 16.28
CA LYS A 188 1.81 26.63 15.26
C LYS A 188 0.73 25.56 15.08
N GLY A 189 1.12 24.28 15.04
CA GLY A 189 0.16 23.22 14.70
C GLY A 189 0.44 21.81 15.21
N GLY A 190 1.43 21.62 16.09
CA GLY A 190 1.83 20.29 16.57
C GLY A 190 2.57 19.44 15.53
N TYR A 191 2.95 20.03 14.39
CA TYR A 191 3.76 19.44 13.33
C TYR A 191 5.14 20.11 13.30
N TYR A 192 6.17 19.41 12.83
CA TYR A 192 7.52 19.93 12.75
C TYR A 192 8.43 19.08 11.85
N SER A 193 9.63 19.59 11.56
CA SER A 193 10.69 18.79 10.95
C SER A 193 11.95 18.84 11.79
N LEU A 194 12.73 17.77 11.75
CA LEU A 194 13.98 17.65 12.49
C LEU A 194 15.03 16.99 11.59
N ARG A 195 16.16 17.67 11.38
CA ARG A 195 17.33 17.09 10.71
C ARG A 195 18.15 16.34 11.75
N PHE A 196 18.41 15.08 11.49
CA PHE A 196 19.12 14.18 12.37
C PHE A 196 20.46 13.79 11.75
N ARG A 197 21.53 13.98 12.54
CA ARG A 197 22.88 13.64 12.11
C ARG A 197 23.33 12.33 12.74
N THR A 198 23.61 11.34 11.92
CA THR A 198 24.22 10.09 12.38
C THR A 198 25.72 10.28 12.60
N SER A 199 26.33 9.38 13.38
CA SER A 199 27.79 9.38 13.63
C SER A 199 28.65 9.14 12.37
N LYS A 200 28.03 8.84 11.22
CA LYS A 200 28.70 8.47 9.96
C LYS A 200 28.28 9.30 8.75
N ASP A 201 27.45 10.33 8.93
CA ASP A 201 27.00 11.17 7.82
C ASP A 201 28.18 11.87 7.14
N LYS A 202 28.37 11.62 5.84
CA LYS A 202 29.19 12.48 4.98
C LYS A 202 28.51 13.85 4.90
N GLN A 203 29.29 14.93 4.78
CA GLN A 203 28.88 16.32 5.05
C GLN A 203 27.67 16.90 4.28
N GLN A 204 26.89 16.15 3.48
CA GLN A 204 25.80 16.70 2.66
C GLN A 204 24.41 16.05 2.80
N THR A 205 24.27 14.73 3.01
CA THR A 205 22.96 14.06 3.08
C THR A 205 22.60 13.65 4.51
N LEU A 206 21.54 14.22 5.08
CA LEU A 206 21.06 13.89 6.43
C LEU A 206 19.75 13.12 6.40
N LEU A 207 19.48 12.40 7.50
CA LEU A 207 18.15 11.89 7.79
C LEU A 207 17.28 13.06 8.26
N ARG A 208 16.08 13.22 7.70
CA ARG A 208 15.11 14.22 8.12
C ARG A 208 13.81 13.56 8.54
N PHE A 209 13.35 13.87 9.74
CA PHE A 209 12.00 13.52 10.18
C PHE A 209 11.06 14.64 9.76
N ILE A 210 9.98 14.31 9.07
CA ILE A 210 8.86 15.23 8.85
C ILE A 210 7.68 14.67 9.62
N VAL A 211 7.26 15.38 10.67
CA VAL A 211 6.21 14.97 11.60
C VAL A 211 4.95 15.75 11.30
N LEU A 212 3.90 15.05 10.85
CA LEU A 212 2.60 15.65 10.58
C LEU A 212 1.68 15.50 11.81
N ASN A 213 0.95 16.56 12.13
CA ASN A 213 -0.23 16.46 12.97
C ASN A 213 -1.40 16.03 12.10
N THR A 214 -1.64 14.73 12.02
CA THR A 214 -2.65 14.15 11.13
C THR A 214 -4.07 14.22 11.68
N ALA A 215 -4.24 14.55 12.97
CA ALA A 215 -5.56 14.79 13.56
C ALA A 215 -6.29 15.94 12.84
N MET A 216 -5.55 16.93 12.34
CA MET A 216 -6.10 18.07 11.58
C MET A 216 -6.82 17.66 10.28
N PHE A 217 -6.52 16.49 9.74
CA PHE A 217 -7.10 16.02 8.48
C PHE A 217 -8.28 15.08 8.68
N GLN A 218 -8.56 14.64 9.91
CA GLN A 218 -9.63 13.69 10.17
C GLN A 218 -11.00 14.39 10.17
N PRO A 219 -12.04 13.77 9.57
CA PRO A 219 -13.38 14.36 9.53
C PRO A 219 -13.94 14.76 10.91
N GLN A 220 -13.60 14.00 11.95
CA GLN A 220 -14.08 14.21 13.33
C GLN A 220 -13.58 15.51 13.99
N TYR A 221 -12.54 16.15 13.46
CA TYR A 221 -12.00 17.40 13.99
C TYR A 221 -12.26 18.62 13.08
N ASN A 222 -13.10 18.47 12.05
CA ASN A 222 -13.43 19.55 11.12
C ASN A 222 -14.00 20.81 11.80
N ASP A 223 -14.75 20.65 12.90
CA ASP A 223 -15.31 21.78 13.66
C ASP A 223 -14.34 22.33 14.72
N PHE A 224 -13.29 21.55 15.04
CA PHE A 224 -12.33 21.90 16.07
C PHE A 224 -11.19 22.77 15.54
N PHE A 225 -10.63 22.39 14.38
CA PHE A 225 -9.59 23.14 13.69
C PHE A 225 -10.20 24.22 12.80
N ASP A 226 -9.59 25.40 12.78
CA ASP A 226 -9.96 26.41 11.78
C ASP A 226 -9.54 25.92 10.38
N LEU A 227 -10.32 26.24 9.34
CA LEU A 227 -10.04 25.82 7.97
C LEU A 227 -8.64 26.23 7.47
N HIS A 228 -8.06 27.30 8.04
CA HIS A 228 -6.70 27.74 7.68
C HIS A 228 -5.61 26.82 8.23
N GLU A 229 -5.81 26.18 9.39
CA GLU A 229 -4.77 25.36 10.06
C GLU A 229 -4.31 24.14 9.23
N PRO A 230 -5.20 23.25 8.74
CA PRO A 230 -4.79 22.14 7.89
C PRO A 230 -4.19 22.63 6.57
N ILE A 231 -4.62 23.77 6.04
CA ILE A 231 -4.06 24.36 4.81
C ILE A 231 -2.64 24.88 5.04
N GLU A 232 -2.39 25.55 6.17
CA GLU A 232 -1.06 26.01 6.57
C GLU A 232 -0.09 24.83 6.73
N GLN A 233 -0.52 23.75 7.39
CA GLN A 233 0.30 22.53 7.50
C GLN A 233 0.61 21.91 6.13
N ILE A 234 -0.35 21.88 5.21
CA ILE A 234 -0.14 21.37 3.84
C ILE A 234 0.87 22.23 3.07
N GLN A 235 0.77 23.56 3.18
CA GLN A 235 1.73 24.49 2.56
C GLN A 235 3.13 24.34 3.16
N TRP A 236 3.21 24.25 4.49
CA TRP A 236 4.45 23.97 5.21
C TRP A 236 5.06 22.62 4.79
N PHE A 237 4.24 21.58 4.63
CA PHE A 237 4.68 20.25 4.22
C PHE A 237 5.31 20.27 2.82
N ASN A 238 4.65 20.93 1.85
CA ASN A 238 5.20 21.11 0.50
C ASN A 238 6.56 21.83 0.53
N LYS A 239 6.66 22.95 1.28
CA LYS A 239 7.91 23.70 1.41
C LYS A 239 9.02 22.88 2.08
N THR A 240 8.67 22.10 3.09
CA THR A 240 9.63 21.29 3.87
C THR A 240 10.16 20.11 3.06
N LEU A 241 9.30 19.47 2.24
CA LEU A 241 9.74 18.42 1.32
C LEU A 241 10.56 18.96 0.15
N LEU A 242 10.22 20.15 -0.37
CA LEU A 242 11.05 20.84 -1.36
C LEU A 242 12.44 21.12 -0.79
N ASP A 243 12.54 21.69 0.41
CA ASP A 243 13.83 21.95 1.06
C ASP A 243 14.62 20.64 1.33
N ALA A 244 13.93 19.56 1.68
CA ALA A 244 14.56 18.25 1.86
C ALA A 244 15.10 17.72 0.53
N HIS A 245 14.34 17.87 -0.56
CA HIS A 245 14.74 17.49 -1.91
C HIS A 245 15.98 18.28 -2.36
N ASP A 246 15.95 19.61 -2.24
CA ASP A 246 17.06 20.49 -2.64
C ASP A 246 18.32 20.23 -1.80
N SER A 247 18.13 19.92 -0.52
CA SER A 247 19.23 19.54 0.40
C SER A 247 19.68 18.08 0.27
N HIS A 248 19.06 17.29 -0.61
CA HIS A 248 19.32 15.86 -0.77
C HIS A 248 19.17 15.05 0.54
N ASP A 249 18.32 15.53 1.45
CA ASP A 249 18.00 14.83 2.70
C ASP A 249 17.10 13.62 2.39
N ARG A 250 17.24 12.57 3.21
CA ARG A 250 16.38 11.38 3.14
C ARG A 250 15.31 11.47 4.23
N VAL A 251 14.05 11.31 3.86
CA VAL A 251 12.91 11.64 4.72
C VAL A 251 12.26 10.38 5.29
N LEU A 252 12.12 10.33 6.62
CA LEU A 252 11.10 9.50 7.27
C LEU A 252 9.88 10.37 7.54
N LEU A 253 8.78 10.05 6.87
CA LEU A 253 7.50 10.73 7.06
C LEU A 253 6.78 10.07 8.25
N LEU A 254 6.45 10.85 9.28
CA LEU A 254 5.84 10.34 10.50
C LEU A 254 4.42 10.89 10.63
N THR A 255 3.45 9.98 10.76
CA THR A 255 2.02 10.28 10.87
C THR A 255 1.43 9.42 11.97
N HIS A 256 0.60 9.94 12.87
CA HIS A 256 -0.08 9.04 13.81
C HIS A 256 -1.17 8.24 13.08
N VAL A 257 -2.14 8.94 12.52
CA VAL A 257 -3.19 8.36 11.67
C VAL A 257 -2.58 8.10 10.30
N PRO A 258 -2.78 6.93 9.67
CA PRO A 258 -2.23 6.66 8.34
C PRO A 258 -3.10 7.25 7.22
N PHE A 259 -2.53 7.29 6.02
CA PHE A 259 -3.28 7.55 4.77
C PHE A 259 -4.21 6.39 4.40
N GLY A 260 -5.26 6.69 3.65
CA GLY A 260 -6.21 5.76 3.06
C GLY A 260 -7.40 5.45 3.95
N VAL A 261 -7.76 4.16 4.02
CA VAL A 261 -9.02 3.72 4.64
C VAL A 261 -8.83 2.89 5.90
N ASN A 262 -9.81 2.96 6.80
CA ASN A 262 -10.02 1.97 7.84
C ASN A 262 -10.83 0.80 7.31
N GLU A 263 -10.17 -0.30 6.96
CA GLU A 263 -10.81 -1.48 6.38
C GLU A 263 -11.68 -2.26 7.39
N ASN A 264 -11.44 -2.09 8.70
CA ASN A 264 -12.23 -2.76 9.73
C ASN A 264 -13.53 -2.01 10.05
N LEU A 265 -13.47 -0.67 10.07
CA LEU A 265 -14.59 0.19 10.42
C LEU A 265 -15.23 0.87 9.21
N LEU A 266 -14.69 0.63 8.01
CA LEU A 266 -15.21 1.10 6.72
C LEU A 266 -15.41 2.62 6.66
N TYR A 267 -14.36 3.37 7.00
CA TYR A 267 -14.33 4.83 6.85
C TYR A 267 -12.98 5.31 6.28
N LYS A 268 -12.94 6.52 5.74
CA LYS A 268 -11.69 7.19 5.30
C LYS A 268 -11.01 7.90 6.47
N PHE A 269 -9.69 7.78 6.61
CA PHE A 269 -8.99 8.42 7.72
C PHE A 269 -9.02 9.94 7.62
N TYR A 270 -8.89 10.47 6.41
CA TYR A 270 -8.82 11.90 6.15
C TYR A 270 -10.02 12.38 5.34
N ASP A 271 -10.31 13.67 5.44
CA ASP A 271 -11.11 14.34 4.42
C ASP A 271 -10.36 14.26 3.07
N LEU A 272 -11.09 13.90 2.02
CA LEU A 272 -10.55 13.61 0.69
C LEU A 272 -9.80 14.81 0.12
N LYS A 273 -10.28 16.03 0.38
CA LYS A 273 -9.66 17.27 -0.09
C LYS A 273 -8.26 17.51 0.49
N TYR A 274 -7.98 17.01 1.69
CA TYR A 274 -6.66 17.12 2.31
C TYR A 274 -5.76 15.97 1.87
N GLU A 275 -6.31 14.74 1.82
CA GLU A 275 -5.57 13.56 1.38
C GLU A 275 -5.03 13.70 -0.03
N GLN A 276 -5.85 14.16 -0.99
CA GLN A 276 -5.42 14.39 -2.38
C GLN A 276 -4.28 15.40 -2.49
N LYS A 277 -4.30 16.47 -1.68
CA LYS A 277 -3.24 17.49 -1.66
C LYS A 277 -1.95 16.95 -1.06
N LEU A 278 -2.04 16.15 0.01
CA LEU A 278 -0.86 15.54 0.62
C LEU A 278 -0.24 14.49 -0.31
N LEU A 279 -1.06 13.64 -0.95
CA LEU A 279 -0.60 12.64 -1.91
C LEU A 279 0.03 13.28 -3.15
N SER A 280 -0.53 14.39 -3.67
CA SER A 280 0.10 15.08 -4.82
C SER A 280 1.45 15.73 -4.48
N ILE A 281 1.63 16.19 -3.24
CA ILE A 281 2.94 16.64 -2.74
C ILE A 281 3.90 15.45 -2.63
N ILE A 282 3.43 14.31 -2.11
CA ILE A 282 4.22 13.08 -2.01
C ILE A 282 4.64 12.59 -3.40
N ASP A 283 3.74 12.62 -4.39
CA ASP A 283 4.05 12.25 -5.78
C ASP A 283 5.21 13.07 -6.35
N LYS A 284 5.28 14.36 -6.01
CA LYS A 284 6.33 15.27 -6.49
C LYS A 284 7.71 15.00 -5.87
N TYR A 285 7.77 14.56 -4.61
CA TYR A 285 9.04 14.43 -3.87
C TYR A 285 9.31 13.01 -3.35
N SER A 286 8.64 12.00 -3.92
CA SER A 286 8.69 10.61 -3.45
C SER A 286 10.09 10.02 -3.40
N SER A 287 10.98 10.43 -4.31
CA SER A 287 12.39 10.03 -4.34
C SER A 287 13.17 10.41 -3.08
N SER A 288 12.73 11.43 -2.34
CA SER A 288 13.34 11.87 -1.09
C SER A 288 12.80 11.07 0.11
N ILE A 289 11.62 10.46 0.00
CA ILE A 289 10.93 9.76 1.08
C ILE A 289 11.40 8.29 1.14
N ILE A 290 11.95 7.89 2.29
CA ILE A 290 12.37 6.51 2.55
C ILE A 290 11.14 5.62 2.80
N MET A 291 10.28 6.06 3.71
CA MET A 291 9.12 5.33 4.21
C MET A 291 8.22 6.29 5.00
N CYS A 292 6.91 6.03 5.00
CA CYS A 292 5.98 6.61 5.96
C CYS A 292 5.76 5.63 7.13
N LEU A 293 5.90 6.09 8.37
CA LEU A 293 5.66 5.28 9.58
C LEU A 293 4.42 5.79 10.30
N SER A 294 3.54 4.86 10.71
CA SER A 294 2.27 5.19 11.34
C SER A 294 1.84 4.31 12.51
N GLY A 295 0.97 4.86 13.36
CA GLY A 295 0.33 4.21 14.50
C GLY A 295 -1.18 4.05 14.28
N HIS A 296 -1.98 4.40 15.28
CA HIS A 296 -3.45 4.55 15.30
C HIS A 296 -4.25 3.26 15.16
N ARG A 297 -3.78 2.32 14.34
CA ARG A 297 -4.54 1.11 13.97
C ARG A 297 -4.34 -0.06 14.90
N HIS A 298 -3.34 0.01 15.79
CA HIS A 298 -3.02 -1.03 16.78
C HIS A 298 -2.73 -2.39 16.13
N GLN A 299 -2.38 -2.39 14.85
CA GLN A 299 -2.20 -3.60 14.05
C GLN A 299 -0.90 -3.51 13.25
N ASP A 300 -0.22 -4.64 13.15
CA ASP A 300 0.93 -4.80 12.28
C ASP A 300 0.48 -4.84 10.82
N ILE A 301 0.74 -3.77 10.07
CA ILE A 301 0.32 -3.65 8.67
C ILE A 301 1.36 -2.86 7.89
N PHE A 302 1.47 -3.15 6.60
CA PHE A 302 2.09 -2.25 5.65
C PHE A 302 1.16 -2.05 4.46
N ARG A 303 1.30 -0.89 3.82
CA ARG A 303 0.56 -0.49 2.62
C ARG A 303 1.52 0.15 1.63
N VAL A 304 1.17 0.12 0.36
CA VAL A 304 1.90 0.85 -0.67
C VAL A 304 0.94 1.74 -1.41
N TYR A 305 1.17 3.04 -1.31
CA TYR A 305 0.57 4.01 -2.22
C TYR A 305 1.33 3.97 -3.55
N SER A 306 0.59 3.91 -4.65
CA SER A 306 1.14 3.91 -6.01
C SER A 306 0.32 4.83 -6.90
N SER A 307 1.02 5.65 -7.68
CA SER A 307 0.48 6.41 -8.81
C SER A 307 1.23 6.00 -10.09
N SER A 308 0.95 6.64 -11.23
CA SER A 308 1.66 6.34 -12.49
C SER A 308 3.17 6.59 -12.40
N ASN A 309 3.61 7.49 -11.52
CA ASN A 309 5.00 7.96 -11.46
C ASN A 309 5.70 7.68 -10.12
N THR A 310 4.96 7.28 -9.08
CA THR A 310 5.48 7.22 -7.71
C THR A 310 5.00 5.98 -6.98
N THR A 311 5.88 5.44 -6.11
CA THR A 311 5.50 4.49 -5.06
C THR A 311 5.99 4.97 -3.70
N MET A 312 5.15 4.86 -2.67
CA MET A 312 5.51 5.16 -1.28
C MET A 312 5.04 4.01 -0.38
N GLY A 313 5.97 3.46 0.38
CA GLY A 313 5.65 2.48 1.43
C GLY A 313 5.15 3.18 2.69
N ILE A 314 4.17 2.56 3.36
CA ILE A 314 3.64 2.97 4.65
C ILE A 314 3.67 1.76 5.58
N ILE A 315 4.29 1.88 6.74
CA ILE A 315 4.33 0.83 7.75
C ILE A 315 3.57 1.29 8.99
N GLY A 316 2.45 0.62 9.25
CA GLY A 316 1.65 0.73 10.46
C GLY A 316 2.17 -0.19 11.56
N HIS A 317 2.08 0.29 12.80
CA HIS A 317 2.65 -0.39 13.96
C HIS A 317 1.56 -0.89 14.92
N PRO A 318 1.75 -2.09 15.50
CA PRO A 318 0.90 -2.55 16.60
C PRO A 318 1.12 -1.70 17.85
N SER A 319 0.10 -1.66 18.71
CA SER A 319 0.05 -0.81 19.90
C SER A 319 0.77 -1.43 21.09
N ILE A 320 1.15 -0.59 22.05
CA ILE A 320 1.48 -1.06 23.41
C ILE A 320 0.18 -1.46 24.12
N SER A 321 -0.92 -0.75 23.90
CA SER A 321 -2.22 -1.11 24.47
C SER A 321 -2.74 -2.45 23.91
N PRO A 322 -3.15 -3.40 24.76
CA PRO A 322 -3.77 -4.65 24.32
C PRO A 322 -5.23 -4.48 23.90
N VAL A 323 -5.78 -3.28 24.02
CA VAL A 323 -7.22 -3.07 23.93
C VAL A 323 -7.82 -3.47 22.58
N GLY A 324 -9.00 -4.08 22.61
CA GLY A 324 -9.78 -4.40 21.42
C GLY A 324 -9.42 -5.72 20.74
N TYR A 325 -8.52 -6.52 21.30
CA TYR A 325 -8.03 -7.77 20.69
C TYR A 325 -7.44 -7.55 19.28
N LEU A 326 -6.80 -6.40 19.05
CA LEU A 326 -6.20 -6.04 17.76
C LEU A 326 -4.77 -6.59 17.63
N SER A 327 -3.98 -6.53 18.71
CA SER A 327 -2.65 -7.13 18.83
C SER A 327 -2.30 -7.38 20.30
N GLN A 328 -1.27 -8.21 20.53
CA GLN A 328 -0.56 -8.23 21.80
C GLN A 328 0.21 -6.90 21.98
N PRO A 329 0.44 -6.44 23.23
CA PRO A 329 1.35 -5.33 23.50
C PRO A 329 2.68 -5.51 22.79
N SER A 330 3.09 -4.49 22.04
CA SER A 330 4.12 -4.62 21.02
C SER A 330 5.06 -3.42 20.94
N ILE A 331 6.33 -3.70 20.60
CA ILE A 331 7.35 -2.68 20.28
C ILE A 331 8.18 -3.16 19.09
N ARG A 332 8.68 -2.24 18.25
CA ARG A 332 9.42 -2.59 17.04
C ARG A 332 10.80 -1.95 17.01
N LYS A 333 11.83 -2.75 16.75
CA LYS A 333 13.19 -2.28 16.50
C LYS A 333 13.48 -2.31 15.01
N TYR A 334 13.96 -1.21 14.46
CA TYR A 334 14.44 -1.14 13.10
C TYR A 334 15.95 -1.23 13.03
N SER A 335 16.45 -1.76 11.92
CA SER A 335 17.83 -1.61 11.48
C SER A 335 17.85 -0.80 10.19
N TYR A 336 18.82 0.11 10.08
CA TYR A 336 18.97 0.96 8.90
C TYR A 336 20.45 1.20 8.60
N ASN A 337 20.74 1.63 7.38
CA ASN A 337 22.10 2.04 7.00
C ASN A 337 22.30 3.51 7.37
N ARG A 338 23.25 3.81 8.28
CA ARG A 338 23.57 5.17 8.74
C ARG A 338 24.07 6.11 7.64
N GLN A 339 24.60 5.58 6.54
CA GLN A 339 25.11 6.40 5.43
C GLN A 339 24.03 6.68 4.38
N THR A 340 23.25 5.67 3.99
CA THR A 340 22.25 5.79 2.91
C THR A 340 20.85 6.10 3.44
N HIS A 341 20.65 5.99 4.76
CA HIS A 341 19.39 6.09 5.49
C HIS A 341 18.32 5.06 5.09
N THR A 342 18.71 4.02 4.35
CA THR A 342 17.78 2.98 3.90
C THR A 342 17.41 2.04 5.03
N LEU A 343 16.12 1.74 5.17
CA LEU A 343 15.63 0.74 6.12
C LEU A 343 16.07 -0.65 5.65
N LYS A 344 16.71 -1.40 6.54
CA LYS A 344 17.19 -2.75 6.22
C LYS A 344 16.21 -3.84 6.63
N ASP A 345 15.81 -3.82 7.89
CA ASP A 345 14.98 -4.85 8.49
C ASP A 345 14.30 -4.31 9.75
N TYR A 346 13.32 -5.04 10.27
CA TYR A 346 12.80 -4.80 11.61
C TYR A 346 12.53 -6.08 12.38
N GLU A 347 12.62 -5.95 13.69
CA GLU A 347 12.34 -6.97 14.70
C GLU A 347 11.10 -6.56 15.48
N GLN A 348 10.04 -7.35 15.38
CA GLN A 348 8.82 -7.17 16.15
C GLN A 348 8.97 -7.92 17.47
N TYR A 349 8.78 -7.21 18.59
CA TYR A 349 8.71 -7.83 19.91
C TYR A 349 7.30 -7.65 20.47
N SER A 350 6.83 -8.65 21.20
CA SER A 350 5.54 -8.60 21.87
C SER A 350 5.57 -9.26 23.24
N LEU A 351 4.63 -8.88 24.09
CA LEU A 351 4.34 -9.52 25.36
C LEU A 351 3.02 -10.28 25.24
N ASN A 352 3.02 -11.59 25.49
CA ASN A 352 1.75 -12.32 25.62
C ASN A 352 1.09 -11.93 26.94
N VAL A 353 0.07 -11.06 26.90
CA VAL A 353 -0.57 -10.53 28.12
C VAL A 353 -1.25 -11.64 28.94
N ASN A 354 -1.81 -12.67 28.29
CA ASN A 354 -2.43 -13.80 28.97
C ASN A 354 -1.40 -14.63 29.73
N GLU A 355 -0.24 -14.93 29.12
CA GLU A 355 0.85 -15.62 29.81
C GLU A 355 1.44 -14.74 30.92
N ALA A 356 1.60 -13.44 30.66
CA ALA A 356 2.14 -12.49 31.62
C ALA A 356 1.27 -12.43 32.88
N GLU A 357 -0.06 -12.40 32.73
CA GLU A 357 -0.97 -12.45 33.87
C GLU A 357 -0.99 -13.80 34.56
N ARG A 358 -1.00 -14.91 33.82
CA ARG A 358 -0.98 -16.25 34.40
C ARG A 358 0.29 -16.51 35.22
N THR A 359 1.43 -16.03 34.74
CA THR A 359 2.74 -16.27 35.35
C THR A 359 3.22 -15.14 36.26
N GLN A 360 2.54 -13.99 36.21
CA GLN A 360 2.95 -12.74 36.85
C GLN A 360 4.37 -12.31 36.44
N LYS A 361 4.75 -12.55 35.18
CA LYS A 361 6.08 -12.24 34.62
C LYS A 361 5.97 -11.60 33.24
N ASP A 362 6.71 -10.52 33.02
CA ASP A 362 6.76 -9.77 31.77
C ASP A 362 7.80 -10.30 30.77
N ARG A 363 7.50 -11.44 30.18
CA ARG A 363 8.38 -12.06 29.18
C ARG A 363 8.17 -11.49 27.78
N TRP A 364 8.82 -10.36 27.50
CA TRP A 364 8.94 -9.83 26.15
C TRP A 364 9.83 -10.72 25.29
N ALA A 365 9.33 -11.11 24.12
CA ALA A 365 10.02 -12.01 23.20
C ALA A 365 10.02 -11.47 21.77
N LEU A 366 11.01 -11.88 20.98
CA LEU A 366 11.02 -11.64 19.53
C LEU A 366 9.88 -12.43 18.90
N SER A 367 8.90 -11.74 18.34
CA SER A 367 7.77 -12.34 17.63
C SER A 367 8.24 -12.79 16.24
N TYR A 368 8.83 -11.87 15.47
CA TYR A 368 9.42 -12.18 14.17
C TYR A 368 10.41 -11.09 13.73
N ARG A 369 11.24 -11.44 12.73
CA ARG A 369 12.07 -10.50 11.97
C ARG A 369 11.60 -10.45 10.53
N PHE A 370 11.33 -9.26 9.99
CA PHE A 370 10.65 -9.07 8.69
C PHE A 370 11.30 -9.86 7.56
N SER A 371 12.60 -9.73 7.35
CA SER A 371 13.32 -10.43 6.27
C SER A 371 13.18 -11.95 6.34
N SER A 372 13.30 -12.52 7.54
CA SER A 372 13.17 -13.97 7.75
C SER A 372 11.73 -14.46 7.65
N TRP A 373 10.78 -13.66 8.14
CA TRP A 373 9.36 -14.03 8.15
C TRP A 373 8.72 -13.93 6.78
N TYR A 374 9.14 -13.00 5.93
CA TYR A 374 8.61 -12.87 4.57
C TYR A 374 9.61 -13.28 3.49
N HIS A 375 10.73 -13.92 3.85
CA HIS A 375 11.79 -14.32 2.91
C HIS A 375 12.17 -13.20 1.91
N GLN A 376 12.20 -11.95 2.37
CA GLN A 376 12.49 -10.77 1.55
C GLN A 376 13.95 -10.35 1.67
N SER A 377 14.40 -9.48 0.75
CA SER A 377 15.70 -8.80 0.84
C SER A 377 15.86 -8.06 2.16
N LYS A 378 17.13 -7.86 2.58
CA LYS A 378 17.49 -7.06 3.77
C LYS A 378 17.36 -5.55 3.55
N GLU A 379 16.46 -5.12 2.66
CA GLU A 379 16.10 -3.73 2.44
C GLU A 379 14.59 -3.62 2.30
N ILE A 380 14.01 -2.72 3.09
CA ILE A 380 12.58 -2.43 3.09
C ILE A 380 12.37 -1.15 2.29
N THR A 381 11.89 -1.31 1.06
CA THR A 381 11.59 -0.22 0.11
C THR A 381 10.13 -0.31 -0.30
N SER A 382 9.59 0.76 -0.89
CA SER A 382 8.24 0.73 -1.48
C SER A 382 8.09 -0.40 -2.51
N THR A 383 9.11 -0.62 -3.34
CA THR A 383 9.14 -1.70 -4.33
C THR A 383 9.18 -3.09 -3.69
N SER A 384 9.98 -3.31 -2.64
CA SER A 384 10.03 -4.62 -1.97
C SER A 384 8.73 -4.93 -1.23
N LEU A 385 8.10 -3.91 -0.62
CA LEU A 385 6.76 -4.04 -0.05
C LEU A 385 5.69 -4.31 -1.11
N LEU A 386 5.74 -3.66 -2.28
CA LEU A 386 4.78 -3.89 -3.36
C LEU A 386 4.88 -5.33 -3.90
N ARG A 387 6.11 -5.83 -4.08
CA ARG A 387 6.35 -7.24 -4.43
C ARG A 387 5.82 -8.19 -3.35
N LEU A 388 6.02 -7.88 -2.08
CA LEU A 388 5.47 -8.68 -0.98
C LEU A 388 3.93 -8.64 -0.96
N ILE A 389 3.30 -7.51 -1.25
CA ILE A 389 1.83 -7.41 -1.39
C ILE A 389 1.35 -8.31 -2.53
N TYR A 390 2.04 -8.34 -3.66
CA TYR A 390 1.74 -9.26 -4.75
C TYR A 390 1.80 -10.71 -4.27
N LEU A 391 2.87 -11.11 -3.56
CA LEU A 391 2.99 -12.45 -2.99
C LEU A 391 1.90 -12.76 -1.96
N ILE A 392 1.52 -11.80 -1.12
CA ILE A 392 0.40 -11.94 -0.16
C ILE A 392 -0.92 -12.18 -0.88
N ARG A 393 -1.12 -11.63 -2.07
CA ARG A 393 -2.32 -11.87 -2.87
C ARG A 393 -2.23 -13.24 -3.56
N THR A 394 -1.11 -13.57 -4.19
CA THR A 394 -1.01 -14.73 -5.08
C THR A 394 -0.56 -16.03 -4.40
N ASN A 395 0.01 -15.97 -3.20
CA ASN A 395 0.59 -17.13 -2.53
C ASN A 395 0.03 -17.32 -1.10
N PRO A 396 -0.68 -18.44 -0.84
CA PRO A 396 -1.28 -18.79 0.46
C PRO A 396 -0.37 -18.64 1.69
N MET A 397 0.90 -19.02 1.54
CA MET A 397 1.90 -18.97 2.60
C MET A 397 2.11 -17.53 3.07
N TYR A 398 2.26 -16.59 2.13
CA TYR A 398 2.47 -15.18 2.42
C TYR A 398 1.18 -14.54 2.95
N SER A 399 0.03 -14.89 2.39
CA SER A 399 -1.28 -14.46 2.91
C SER A 399 -1.44 -14.84 4.39
N ARG A 400 -1.20 -16.11 4.71
CA ARG A 400 -1.30 -16.63 6.09
C ARG A 400 -0.31 -15.92 7.01
N ARG A 401 0.95 -15.80 6.61
CA ARG A 401 2.00 -15.14 7.39
C ARG A 401 1.67 -13.68 7.67
N PHE A 402 1.09 -12.96 6.71
CA PHE A 402 0.63 -11.58 6.89
C PHE A 402 -0.59 -11.46 7.81
N LEU A 403 -1.57 -12.35 7.67
CA LEU A 403 -2.75 -12.34 8.54
C LEU A 403 -2.39 -12.71 9.99
N LEU A 404 -1.46 -13.63 10.21
CA LEU A 404 -0.92 -13.98 11.54
C LEU A 404 -0.26 -12.78 12.22
N THR A 405 0.53 -11.99 11.49
CA THR A 405 1.19 -10.82 12.08
C THR A 405 0.20 -9.69 12.34
N LYS A 406 -0.76 -9.46 11.45
CA LYS A 406 -1.79 -8.43 11.63
C LYS A 406 -2.74 -8.72 12.80
N HIS A 407 -3.01 -10.00 13.07
CA HIS A 407 -3.93 -10.48 14.11
C HIS A 407 -3.20 -11.28 15.18
N GLN A 408 -2.12 -10.72 15.74
CA GLN A 408 -1.38 -11.32 16.85
C GLN A 408 -2.21 -11.34 18.15
N THR A 409 -3.28 -12.12 18.21
CA THR A 409 -4.03 -12.42 19.44
C THR A 409 -4.55 -13.85 19.41
N ASP A 410 -5.05 -14.35 20.55
CA ASP A 410 -5.61 -15.70 20.66
C ASP A 410 -6.98 -15.86 19.95
N ARG A 411 -7.52 -14.80 19.32
CA ARG A 411 -8.74 -14.89 18.50
C ARG A 411 -8.38 -15.43 17.12
N THR A 412 -8.63 -16.73 16.92
CA THR A 412 -8.11 -17.46 15.78
C THR A 412 -8.97 -17.38 14.53
N THR A 413 -10.25 -17.01 14.62
CA THR A 413 -11.15 -17.05 13.45
C THR A 413 -11.30 -15.69 12.76
N LEU A 414 -10.77 -15.58 11.54
CA LEU A 414 -11.04 -14.45 10.65
C LEU A 414 -12.18 -14.74 9.70
N LYS A 415 -13.14 -13.82 9.67
CA LYS A 415 -14.24 -13.88 8.70
C LYS A 415 -13.72 -13.52 7.32
N LYS A 416 -14.22 -14.21 6.29
CA LYS A 416 -13.92 -13.98 4.86
C LYS A 416 -13.90 -12.49 4.48
N HIS A 417 -14.95 -11.73 4.81
CA HIS A 417 -15.03 -10.31 4.44
C HIS A 417 -13.89 -9.48 5.05
N ARG A 418 -13.40 -9.82 6.24
CA ARG A 418 -12.27 -9.12 6.88
C ARG A 418 -10.96 -9.36 6.14
N ILE A 419 -10.78 -10.57 5.60
CA ILE A 419 -9.62 -10.91 4.78
C ILE A 419 -9.67 -10.10 3.48
N ILE A 420 -10.81 -10.10 2.80
CA ILE A 420 -11.03 -9.32 1.56
C ILE A 420 -10.78 -7.83 1.78
N GLN A 421 -11.40 -7.24 2.81
CA GLN A 421 -11.18 -5.85 3.22
C GLN A 421 -9.69 -5.57 3.46
N THR A 422 -9.00 -6.46 4.18
CA THR A 422 -7.57 -6.33 4.44
C THR A 422 -6.75 -6.32 3.14
N LEU A 423 -7.01 -7.25 2.21
CA LEU A 423 -6.26 -7.38 0.96
C LEU A 423 -6.48 -6.21 -0.01
N CYS A 424 -7.71 -5.68 -0.08
CA CYS A 424 -8.02 -4.48 -0.87
C CYS A 424 -7.26 -3.26 -0.33
N ALA A 425 -7.29 -3.06 0.99
CA ALA A 425 -6.68 -1.88 1.62
C ALA A 425 -5.14 -1.84 1.57
N LEU A 426 -4.46 -2.91 1.13
CA LEU A 426 -3.00 -2.93 0.99
C LEU A 426 -2.49 -1.91 -0.04
N THR A 427 -3.29 -1.62 -1.08
CA THR A 427 -2.92 -0.70 -2.16
C THR A 427 -4.02 0.31 -2.50
N LEU A 428 -5.24 0.14 -2.00
CA LEU A 428 -6.37 1.03 -2.30
C LEU A 428 -6.58 2.04 -1.17
N PHE A 429 -6.30 3.29 -1.49
CA PHE A 429 -6.37 4.42 -0.57
C PHE A 429 -7.64 5.23 -0.76
N ASN A 430 -8.13 5.33 -1.99
CA ASN A 430 -9.43 5.91 -2.28
C ASN A 430 -10.54 5.00 -1.71
N PHE A 431 -11.48 5.60 -0.97
CA PHE A 431 -12.54 4.85 -0.30
C PHE A 431 -13.50 4.15 -1.27
N ASP A 432 -13.85 4.80 -2.37
CA ASP A 432 -14.80 4.25 -3.35
C ASP A 432 -14.18 3.08 -4.11
N GLU A 433 -12.92 3.20 -4.52
CA GLU A 433 -12.14 2.10 -5.13
C GLU A 433 -11.99 0.92 -4.17
N PHE A 434 -11.68 1.20 -2.91
CA PHE A 434 -11.59 0.20 -1.86
C PHE A 434 -12.93 -0.56 -1.70
N ILE A 435 -14.04 0.15 -1.56
CA ILE A 435 -15.37 -0.48 -1.44
C ILE A 435 -15.71 -1.29 -2.68
N LEU A 436 -15.43 -0.78 -3.88
CA LEU A 436 -15.65 -1.50 -5.14
C LEU A 436 -14.86 -2.82 -5.16
N CYS A 437 -13.57 -2.77 -4.80
CA CYS A 437 -12.73 -3.98 -4.67
C CYS A 437 -13.35 -4.99 -3.71
N THR A 438 -13.78 -4.55 -2.52
CA THR A 438 -14.37 -5.48 -1.54
C THR A 438 -15.63 -6.15 -2.06
N ARG A 439 -16.53 -5.40 -2.71
CA ARG A 439 -17.77 -5.93 -3.29
C ARG A 439 -17.51 -6.94 -4.42
N ILE A 440 -16.59 -6.61 -5.33
CA ILE A 440 -16.22 -7.50 -6.44
C ILE A 440 -15.66 -8.81 -5.88
N LEU A 441 -14.74 -8.72 -4.93
CA LEU A 441 -14.12 -9.92 -4.33
C LEU A 441 -15.13 -10.72 -3.50
N GLU A 442 -16.03 -10.09 -2.76
CA GLU A 442 -17.05 -10.79 -1.98
C GLU A 442 -17.97 -11.63 -2.87
N LYS A 443 -18.38 -11.08 -4.04
CA LYS A 443 -19.20 -11.75 -5.06
C LYS A 443 -18.47 -12.92 -5.74
N LYS A 444 -17.21 -12.71 -6.16
CA LYS A 444 -16.40 -13.74 -6.84
C LYS A 444 -15.97 -14.90 -5.92
N SER A 445 -15.87 -14.64 -4.62
CA SER A 445 -15.24 -15.54 -3.66
C SER A 445 -16.17 -16.65 -3.13
N ILE A 446 -16.76 -17.48 -3.99
CA ILE A 446 -17.58 -18.63 -3.55
C ILE A 446 -16.77 -19.67 -2.72
N GLN A 447 -15.43 -19.53 -2.64
CA GLN A 447 -14.49 -20.49 -2.02
C GLN A 447 -13.64 -19.99 -0.84
N TYR A 448 -14.00 -18.91 -0.13
CA TYR A 448 -13.28 -18.51 1.10
C TYR A 448 -14.09 -18.86 2.34
N ASP A 449 -13.65 -19.85 3.10
CA ASP A 449 -14.22 -20.18 4.40
C ASP A 449 -13.72 -19.24 5.50
N ASN A 450 -14.41 -19.23 6.64
CA ASN A 450 -13.87 -18.63 7.85
C ASN A 450 -12.56 -19.35 8.21
N ILE A 451 -11.48 -18.60 8.38
CA ILE A 451 -10.15 -19.18 8.58
C ILE A 451 -9.81 -19.16 10.06
N ASP A 452 -9.56 -20.34 10.65
CA ASP A 452 -8.84 -20.46 11.91
C ASP A 452 -7.33 -20.33 11.63
N ILE A 453 -6.75 -19.15 11.82
CA ILE A 453 -5.37 -18.87 11.40
C ILE A 453 -4.35 -19.82 12.08
N ASN A 454 -4.66 -20.32 13.28
CA ASN A 454 -3.75 -21.17 14.05
C ASN A 454 -3.85 -22.65 13.67
N ASN A 455 -5.04 -23.13 13.29
CA ASN A 455 -5.28 -24.55 12.99
C ASN A 455 -5.41 -24.87 11.50
N THR A 456 -5.51 -23.86 10.64
CA THR A 456 -5.67 -24.04 9.20
C THR A 456 -4.32 -24.33 8.53
N SER A 457 -4.21 -25.48 7.86
CA SER A 457 -3.02 -25.88 7.08
C SER A 457 -2.78 -24.93 5.90
N GLU A 458 -1.55 -24.84 5.41
CA GLU A 458 -1.17 -23.95 4.29
C GLU A 458 -2.01 -24.21 3.03
N ASN A 459 -2.50 -25.43 2.83
CA ASN A 459 -3.32 -25.84 1.69
C ASN A 459 -4.75 -25.29 1.71
N ASN A 460 -5.24 -24.82 2.85
CA ASN A 460 -6.61 -24.30 3.01
C ASN A 460 -6.68 -22.76 2.85
N PHE A 461 -5.53 -22.10 2.71
CA PHE A 461 -5.49 -20.72 2.23
C PHE A 461 -5.52 -20.79 0.70
N HIS A 462 -6.62 -20.36 0.08
CA HIS A 462 -6.65 -20.23 -1.37
C HIS A 462 -5.87 -18.99 -1.80
N SER A 463 -5.05 -19.11 -2.84
CA SER A 463 -4.40 -17.96 -3.48
C SER A 463 -5.48 -16.99 -3.97
N VAL A 464 -5.37 -15.71 -3.64
CA VAL A 464 -6.12 -14.64 -4.30
C VAL A 464 -5.42 -14.39 -5.64
N LEU A 465 -5.51 -15.37 -6.53
CA LEU A 465 -5.19 -15.13 -7.93
C LEU A 465 -6.32 -14.24 -8.45
N PHE A 466 -5.97 -12.99 -8.72
CA PHE A 466 -6.61 -12.26 -9.80
C PHE A 466 -6.46 -13.17 -11.03
N PHE A 467 -7.56 -13.83 -11.39
CA PHE A 467 -7.66 -14.85 -12.44
C PHE A 467 -6.93 -16.18 -12.14
N ASN A 468 -7.66 -17.12 -11.54
CA ASN A 468 -7.50 -18.53 -11.89
C ASN A 468 -8.81 -19.28 -11.57
N SER A 469 -9.52 -19.75 -12.60
CA SER A 469 -10.57 -20.75 -12.44
C SER A 469 -10.13 -22.03 -13.11
N ASN A 470 -10.06 -23.12 -12.34
CA ASN A 470 -9.99 -24.47 -12.89
C ASN A 470 -11.37 -24.88 -13.46
N ASN A 471 -11.32 -25.36 -14.70
CA ASN A 471 -12.16 -26.36 -15.37
C ASN A 471 -13.48 -26.00 -16.09
N ASN A 472 -13.49 -26.53 -17.33
CA ASN A 472 -14.57 -27.07 -18.17
C ASN A 472 -15.32 -26.15 -19.16
N ASN A 473 -14.58 -25.48 -20.05
CA ASN A 473 -14.97 -25.25 -21.46
C ASN A 473 -13.76 -24.74 -22.27
N THR A 474 -12.76 -25.59 -22.52
CA THR A 474 -11.59 -25.23 -23.32
C THR A 474 -11.87 -25.37 -24.81
N MET A 475 -11.50 -24.34 -25.58
CA MET A 475 -11.47 -24.31 -27.05
C MET A 475 -10.70 -25.52 -27.60
N THR A 476 -11.09 -26.04 -28.78
CA THR A 476 -10.26 -27.05 -29.46
C THR A 476 -8.99 -26.40 -30.00
N ASP A 477 -7.95 -27.17 -30.30
CA ASP A 477 -6.69 -26.61 -30.82
C ASP A 477 -6.90 -25.79 -32.12
N GLU A 478 -7.87 -26.19 -32.95
CA GLU A 478 -8.25 -25.50 -34.18
C GLU A 478 -9.01 -24.18 -33.91
N THR A 479 -10.02 -24.18 -33.03
CA THR A 479 -10.76 -22.95 -32.70
C THR A 479 -9.91 -21.98 -31.87
N LYS A 480 -9.00 -22.50 -31.04
CA LYS A 480 -7.98 -21.74 -30.32
C LYS A 480 -7.05 -21.00 -31.28
N LYS A 481 -6.52 -21.69 -32.30
CA LYS A 481 -5.65 -21.05 -33.30
C LYS A 481 -6.37 -19.92 -34.04
N PHE A 482 -7.59 -20.17 -34.53
CA PHE A 482 -8.38 -19.15 -35.22
C PHE A 482 -8.64 -17.92 -34.35
N TRP A 483 -9.07 -18.13 -33.11
CA TRP A 483 -9.34 -17.03 -32.17
C TRP A 483 -8.07 -16.26 -31.80
N HIS A 484 -6.93 -16.92 -31.65
CA HIS A 484 -5.64 -16.25 -31.44
C HIS A 484 -5.27 -15.36 -32.63
N ASP A 485 -5.46 -15.84 -33.86
CA ASP A 485 -5.18 -15.03 -35.06
C ASP A 485 -6.13 -13.83 -35.17
N LYS A 486 -7.38 -14.00 -34.75
CA LYS A 486 -8.36 -12.91 -34.61
C LYS A 486 -7.93 -11.84 -33.59
N MET A 487 -7.47 -12.26 -32.42
CA MET A 487 -6.99 -11.32 -31.40
C MET A 487 -5.65 -10.68 -31.76
N LYS A 488 -4.75 -11.39 -32.47
CA LYS A 488 -3.53 -10.78 -33.03
C LYS A 488 -3.85 -9.67 -34.01
N HIS A 489 -4.83 -9.89 -34.91
CA HIS A 489 -5.26 -8.83 -35.82
C HIS A 489 -5.71 -7.60 -35.03
N LEU A 490 -6.59 -7.79 -34.04
CA LEU A 490 -7.06 -6.69 -33.20
C LEU A 490 -5.94 -6.01 -32.40
N PHE A 491 -4.93 -6.75 -31.94
CA PHE A 491 -3.74 -6.18 -31.29
C PHE A 491 -3.02 -5.19 -32.21
N TYR A 492 -2.75 -5.58 -33.46
CA TYR A 492 -2.06 -4.72 -34.43
C TYR A 492 -2.91 -3.54 -34.91
N LEU A 493 -4.24 -3.58 -34.74
CA LEU A 493 -5.07 -2.39 -34.94
C LEU A 493 -4.85 -1.35 -33.84
N TYR A 494 -4.50 -1.80 -32.63
CA TYR A 494 -4.24 -0.93 -31.48
C TYR A 494 -2.77 -0.53 -31.33
N ASP A 495 -1.81 -1.30 -31.83
CA ASP A 495 -0.38 -0.98 -31.94
C ASP A 495 -0.17 -0.04 -33.15
N ALA A 496 -0.32 1.25 -32.91
CA ALA A 496 -0.51 2.26 -33.95
C ALA A 496 0.82 2.85 -34.47
N ASP A 497 1.89 2.74 -33.69
CA ASP A 497 3.25 3.03 -34.11
C ASP A 497 4.01 1.79 -34.62
N GLY A 498 3.49 0.58 -34.35
CA GLY A 498 4.05 -0.69 -34.83
C GLY A 498 5.29 -1.12 -34.05
N ASP A 499 5.47 -0.66 -32.81
CA ASP A 499 6.61 -1.02 -31.97
C ASP A 499 6.49 -2.44 -31.35
N GLY A 500 5.34 -3.10 -31.56
CA GLY A 500 5.06 -4.44 -31.06
C GLY A 500 4.47 -4.46 -29.65
N ALA A 501 4.06 -3.32 -29.10
CA ALA A 501 3.41 -3.19 -27.81
C ALA A 501 2.33 -2.10 -27.84
N ILE A 502 1.19 -2.35 -27.18
CA ILE A 502 0.17 -1.31 -27.02
C ILE A 502 0.50 -0.46 -25.79
N THR A 503 0.60 0.84 -25.98
CA THR A 503 0.91 1.83 -24.96
C THR A 503 -0.11 2.98 -25.00
N PRO A 504 -0.13 3.89 -24.01
CA PRO A 504 -0.96 5.09 -24.08
C PRO A 504 -0.68 5.97 -25.31
N ILE A 505 0.54 5.93 -25.87
CA ILE A 505 0.95 6.72 -27.04
C ILE A 505 0.18 6.27 -28.29
N ASP A 506 -0.05 4.97 -28.45
CA ASP A 506 -0.80 4.42 -29.59
C ASP A 506 -2.21 4.98 -29.69
N PHE A 507 -2.86 5.18 -28.55
CA PHE A 507 -4.18 5.79 -28.51
C PHE A 507 -4.14 7.27 -28.89
N GLU A 508 -3.05 7.99 -28.62
CA GLU A 508 -2.85 9.36 -29.10
C GLU A 508 -2.72 9.38 -30.61
N ILE A 509 -1.92 8.47 -31.17
CA ILE A 509 -1.72 8.32 -32.61
C ILE A 509 -3.03 7.95 -33.31
N LEU A 510 -3.79 7.00 -32.77
CA LEU A 510 -5.10 6.61 -33.31
C LEU A 510 -6.11 7.76 -33.26
N ALA A 511 -6.16 8.51 -32.16
CA ALA A 511 -7.08 9.63 -32.03
C ALA A 511 -6.74 10.78 -32.99
N ASP A 512 -5.47 11.15 -33.11
CA ASP A 512 -5.01 12.19 -34.02
C ASP A 512 -5.30 11.80 -35.47
N LYS A 513 -5.05 10.54 -35.83
CA LYS A 513 -5.32 10.02 -37.17
C LYS A 513 -6.82 9.91 -37.47
N LEU A 514 -7.65 9.39 -36.56
CA LEU A 514 -9.11 9.31 -36.74
C LEU A 514 -9.75 10.70 -36.82
N SER A 515 -9.19 11.71 -36.14
CA SER A 515 -9.67 13.09 -36.25
C SER A 515 -9.60 13.66 -37.67
N THR A 516 -8.73 13.12 -38.52
CA THR A 516 -8.62 13.50 -39.95
C THR A 516 -9.78 12.99 -40.80
N LEU A 517 -10.50 11.98 -40.32
CA LEU A 517 -11.69 11.43 -40.98
C LEU A 517 -12.96 12.26 -40.68
N ILE A 518 -12.85 13.23 -39.77
CA ILE A 518 -13.93 14.10 -39.30
C ILE A 518 -13.76 15.51 -39.89
N GLY A 519 -14.85 16.22 -40.16
CA GLY A 519 -14.82 17.58 -40.71
C GLY A 519 -14.07 18.58 -39.81
N GLN A 520 -13.28 19.48 -40.42
CA GLN A 520 -12.33 20.38 -39.73
C GLN A 520 -12.96 21.33 -38.68
N ASP A 521 -14.26 21.62 -38.79
CA ASP A 521 -14.96 22.61 -37.95
C ASP A 521 -15.59 22.06 -36.67
N ASP A 522 -15.45 20.75 -36.38
CA ASP A 522 -16.11 20.15 -35.23
C ASP A 522 -15.21 19.97 -34.00
N SER A 523 -15.08 21.06 -33.24
CA SER A 523 -14.31 21.10 -31.99
C SER A 523 -14.87 20.19 -30.90
N LYS A 524 -16.20 20.04 -30.82
CA LYS A 524 -16.87 19.19 -29.83
C LYS A 524 -16.61 17.71 -30.12
N ARG A 525 -16.67 17.29 -31.39
CA ARG A 525 -16.33 15.91 -31.77
C ARG A 525 -14.89 15.57 -31.42
N ARG A 526 -13.92 16.46 -31.68
CA ARG A 526 -12.52 16.21 -31.28
C ARG A 526 -12.36 15.97 -29.78
N GLU A 527 -13.15 16.64 -28.95
CA GLU A 527 -13.18 16.42 -27.50
C GLU A 527 -13.83 15.08 -27.12
N ASP A 528 -14.94 14.72 -27.76
CA ASP A 528 -15.62 13.43 -27.55
C ASP A 528 -14.70 12.25 -27.94
N TYR A 529 -13.97 12.35 -29.05
CA TYR A 529 -12.94 11.38 -29.44
C TYR A 529 -11.76 11.33 -28.45
N ALA A 530 -11.32 12.48 -27.91
CA ALA A 530 -10.28 12.52 -26.88
C ALA A 530 -10.71 11.85 -25.56
N ASN A 531 -12.00 11.91 -25.21
CA ASN A 531 -12.57 11.24 -24.04
C ASN A 531 -12.76 9.74 -24.27
N ALA A 532 -13.26 9.36 -25.47
CA ALA A 532 -13.34 7.96 -25.90
C ALA A 532 -11.95 7.29 -25.89
N ARG A 533 -10.92 8.01 -26.33
CA ARG A 533 -9.51 7.58 -26.30
C ARG A 533 -9.03 7.20 -24.89
N LYS A 534 -9.24 8.07 -23.91
CA LYS A 534 -8.82 7.81 -22.52
C LYS A 534 -9.52 6.59 -21.94
N THR A 535 -10.82 6.48 -22.22
CA THR A 535 -11.65 5.36 -21.75
C THR A 535 -11.19 4.04 -22.39
N LEU A 536 -10.99 4.03 -23.70
CA LEU A 536 -10.53 2.84 -24.42
C LEU A 536 -9.10 2.45 -24.01
N CYS A 537 -8.20 3.41 -23.85
CA CYS A 537 -6.85 3.18 -23.35
C CYS A 537 -6.89 2.52 -21.97
N GLN A 538 -7.69 3.04 -21.03
CA GLN A 538 -7.83 2.44 -19.69
C GLN A 538 -8.35 1.00 -19.74
N GLU A 539 -9.33 0.71 -20.62
CA GLU A 539 -9.87 -0.64 -20.77
C GLU A 539 -8.85 -1.61 -21.38
N ILE A 540 -8.08 -1.17 -22.39
CA ILE A 540 -7.08 -1.99 -23.07
C ILE A 540 -5.84 -2.21 -22.21
N MET A 541 -5.38 -1.20 -21.47
CA MET A 541 -4.21 -1.30 -20.58
C MET A 541 -4.44 -2.25 -19.39
N ARG A 542 -5.67 -2.76 -19.16
CA ARG A 542 -5.91 -3.87 -18.23
C ARG A 542 -5.24 -5.18 -18.65
N ALA A 543 -4.85 -5.30 -19.92
CA ALA A 543 -4.08 -6.41 -20.42
C ALA A 543 -2.59 -6.33 -20.03
N ASP A 544 -2.10 -5.22 -19.46
CA ASP A 544 -0.72 -5.11 -18.93
C ASP A 544 -0.62 -5.90 -17.61
N VAL A 545 -0.19 -7.15 -17.71
CA VAL A 545 -0.15 -8.09 -16.57
C VAL A 545 1.06 -7.82 -15.68
N ASN A 546 2.16 -7.38 -16.27
CA ASN A 546 3.43 -7.20 -15.57
C ASN A 546 3.62 -5.76 -15.03
N LEU A 547 2.76 -4.82 -15.45
CA LEU A 547 2.69 -3.41 -15.06
C LEU A 547 3.93 -2.58 -15.45
N ASP A 548 4.56 -2.91 -16.58
CA ASP A 548 5.68 -2.15 -17.15
C ASP A 548 5.23 -0.95 -18.01
N GLY A 549 3.92 -0.75 -18.14
CA GLY A 549 3.32 0.34 -18.92
C GLY A 549 3.14 0.00 -20.40
N LYS A 550 3.34 -1.26 -20.79
CA LYS A 550 3.18 -1.76 -22.14
C LYS A 550 2.35 -3.05 -22.13
N VAL A 551 1.47 -3.22 -23.11
CA VAL A 551 0.80 -4.51 -23.35
C VAL A 551 1.52 -5.22 -24.48
N THR A 552 2.24 -6.28 -24.16
CA THR A 552 2.85 -7.14 -25.17
C THR A 552 1.80 -8.05 -25.83
N LEU A 553 2.11 -8.59 -27.02
CA LEU A 553 1.20 -9.52 -27.70
C LEU A 553 0.85 -10.75 -26.84
N ASP A 554 1.79 -11.28 -26.07
CA ASP A 554 1.56 -12.43 -25.20
C ASP A 554 0.60 -12.10 -24.06
N GLU A 555 0.75 -10.93 -23.45
CA GLU A 555 -0.14 -10.43 -22.41
C GLU A 555 -1.54 -10.15 -22.96
N TRP A 556 -1.62 -9.55 -24.14
CA TRP A 556 -2.86 -9.31 -24.86
C TRP A 556 -3.62 -10.60 -25.14
N LEU A 557 -2.96 -11.60 -25.73
CA LEU A 557 -3.58 -12.88 -26.09
C LEU A 557 -4.07 -13.61 -24.85
N LYS A 558 -3.24 -13.65 -23.80
CA LYS A 558 -3.60 -14.29 -22.54
C LYS A 558 -4.78 -13.60 -21.85
N PHE A 559 -4.80 -12.27 -21.82
CA PHE A 559 -5.88 -11.50 -21.24
C PHE A 559 -7.20 -11.75 -21.98
N HIS A 560 -7.17 -11.63 -23.32
CA HIS A 560 -8.38 -11.79 -24.12
C HIS A 560 -8.87 -13.25 -24.13
N GLU A 561 -7.98 -14.24 -24.03
CA GLU A 561 -8.37 -15.66 -23.99
C GLU A 561 -9.18 -15.93 -22.73
N ASN A 562 -8.72 -15.39 -21.61
CA ASN A 562 -9.46 -15.43 -20.35
C ASN A 562 -10.79 -14.70 -20.47
N LEU A 563 -10.80 -13.50 -21.07
CA LEU A 563 -12.03 -12.72 -21.25
C LEU A 563 -13.07 -13.48 -22.09
N ALA A 564 -12.67 -14.06 -23.23
CA ALA A 564 -13.55 -14.83 -24.09
C ALA A 564 -14.11 -16.07 -23.37
N ASN A 565 -13.26 -16.79 -22.62
CA ASN A 565 -13.69 -17.92 -21.81
C ASN A 565 -14.70 -17.52 -20.73
N GLU A 566 -14.55 -16.35 -20.10
CA GLU A 566 -15.54 -15.82 -19.17
C GLU A 566 -16.85 -15.45 -19.87
N LEU A 567 -16.81 -14.74 -21.00
CA LEU A 567 -18.00 -14.32 -21.76
C LEU A 567 -18.82 -15.48 -22.35
N ARG A 568 -18.20 -16.65 -22.54
CA ARG A 568 -18.89 -17.88 -22.96
C ARG A 568 -19.69 -18.54 -21.84
N LYS A 569 -19.48 -18.17 -20.59
CA LYS A 569 -20.22 -18.74 -19.46
C LYS A 569 -21.66 -18.22 -19.45
N PRO A 570 -22.68 -19.10 -19.26
CA PRO A 570 -24.07 -18.68 -19.18
C PRO A 570 -24.36 -17.77 -17.97
N ASP A 571 -23.50 -17.80 -16.94
CA ASP A 571 -23.55 -17.02 -15.71
C ASP A 571 -22.48 -15.93 -15.65
N THR A 572 -22.07 -15.39 -16.80
CA THR A 572 -21.11 -14.27 -16.88
C THR A 572 -21.53 -13.13 -15.94
N SER A 573 -20.60 -12.67 -15.09
CA SER A 573 -20.84 -11.60 -14.10
C SER A 573 -21.37 -10.33 -14.78
N PRO A 574 -22.42 -9.69 -14.26
CA PRO A 574 -22.92 -8.40 -14.76
C PRO A 574 -21.84 -7.32 -14.87
N GLU A 575 -20.84 -7.35 -14.00
CA GLU A 575 -19.71 -6.41 -14.02
C GLU A 575 -18.76 -6.63 -15.21
N ILE A 576 -18.54 -7.88 -15.64
CA ILE A 576 -17.76 -8.17 -16.85
C ILE A 576 -18.56 -7.73 -18.08
N LEU A 577 -19.86 -7.97 -18.08
CA LEU A 577 -20.76 -7.51 -19.14
C LEU A 577 -20.78 -5.98 -19.22
N GLU A 578 -20.77 -5.28 -18.09
CA GLU A 578 -20.71 -3.81 -18.02
C GLU A 578 -19.37 -3.28 -18.54
N GLN A 579 -18.24 -3.86 -18.15
CA GLN A 579 -16.91 -3.46 -18.65
C GLN A 579 -16.77 -3.67 -20.16
N VAL A 580 -17.19 -4.86 -20.63
CA VAL A 580 -17.18 -5.16 -22.06
C VAL A 580 -18.17 -4.26 -22.80
N SER A 581 -19.32 -3.95 -22.20
CA SER A 581 -20.28 -2.97 -22.74
C SER A 581 -19.67 -1.57 -22.84
N GLN A 582 -18.90 -1.11 -21.85
CA GLN A 582 -18.24 0.19 -21.91
C GLN A 582 -17.21 0.25 -23.05
N ARG A 583 -16.39 -0.80 -23.21
CA ARG A 583 -15.48 -0.93 -24.36
C ARG A 583 -16.26 -0.90 -25.68
N ILE A 584 -17.30 -1.70 -25.79
CA ILE A 584 -18.14 -1.82 -27.00
C ILE A 584 -18.83 -0.51 -27.35
N ASN A 585 -19.38 0.20 -26.37
CA ASN A 585 -20.02 1.50 -26.55
C ASN A 585 -18.99 2.52 -27.07
N THR A 586 -17.79 2.52 -26.48
CA THR A 586 -16.70 3.40 -26.88
C THR A 586 -16.26 3.09 -28.32
N THR A 587 -16.12 1.81 -28.67
CA THR A 587 -15.80 1.38 -30.05
C THR A 587 -16.88 1.81 -31.04
N PHE A 588 -18.17 1.67 -30.69
CA PHE A 588 -19.26 2.13 -31.56
C PHE A 588 -19.19 3.63 -31.83
N HIS A 589 -19.07 4.45 -30.78
CA HIS A 589 -18.97 5.90 -30.92
C HIS A 589 -17.74 6.36 -31.71
N MET A 590 -16.68 5.54 -31.77
CA MET A 590 -15.52 5.84 -32.61
C MET A 590 -15.77 5.54 -34.09
N LEU A 591 -16.64 4.58 -34.41
CA LEU A 591 -16.96 4.14 -35.77
C LEU A 591 -18.13 4.90 -36.40
N ASP A 592 -19.02 5.46 -35.59
CA ASP A 592 -20.08 6.41 -36.01
C ASP A 592 -19.46 7.82 -36.19
N LEU A 593 -18.83 8.04 -37.35
CA LEU A 593 -18.03 9.25 -37.63
C LEU A 593 -18.88 10.53 -37.66
N ASN A 594 -20.17 10.41 -38.00
CA ASN A 594 -21.09 11.53 -38.11
C ASN A 594 -22.02 11.69 -36.89
N HIS A 595 -22.01 10.75 -35.93
CA HIS A 595 -22.84 10.70 -34.72
C HIS A 595 -24.35 10.69 -34.99
N ASP A 596 -24.79 10.08 -36.10
CA ASP A 596 -26.22 9.90 -36.39
C ASP A 596 -26.85 8.69 -35.67
N GLY A 597 -26.05 7.96 -34.89
CA GLY A 597 -26.47 6.75 -34.19
C GLY A 597 -26.39 5.49 -35.04
N PHE A 598 -25.77 5.57 -36.22
CA PHE A 598 -25.57 4.45 -37.13
C PHE A 598 -24.12 4.41 -37.62
N ILE A 599 -23.65 3.23 -37.98
CA ILE A 599 -22.43 3.11 -38.78
C ILE A 599 -22.87 2.89 -40.22
N ALA A 600 -22.67 3.88 -41.08
CA ALA A 600 -22.96 3.78 -42.51
C ALA A 600 -21.85 3.01 -43.25
N VAL A 601 -22.18 2.44 -44.41
CA VAL A 601 -21.23 1.67 -45.23
C VAL A 601 -19.99 2.50 -45.61
N ASP A 602 -20.13 3.80 -45.84
CA ASP A 602 -19.01 4.68 -46.17
C ASP A 602 -18.12 4.97 -44.96
N GLU A 603 -18.69 5.09 -43.76
CA GLU A 603 -17.94 5.23 -42.49
C GLU A 603 -17.16 3.96 -42.17
N TRP A 604 -17.78 2.80 -42.40
CA TRP A 604 -17.13 1.51 -42.28
C TRP A 604 -15.96 1.36 -43.27
N ILE A 605 -16.18 1.67 -44.55
CA ILE A 605 -15.13 1.60 -45.58
C ILE A 605 -13.99 2.56 -45.23
N LYS A 606 -14.28 3.81 -44.85
CA LYS A 606 -13.25 4.78 -44.44
C LYS A 606 -12.43 4.25 -43.26
N THR A 607 -13.09 3.68 -42.26
CA THR A 607 -12.41 3.16 -41.07
C THR A 607 -11.58 1.91 -41.37
N CYS A 608 -12.10 0.97 -42.15
CA CYS A 608 -11.33 -0.23 -42.51
C CYS A 608 -10.21 0.06 -43.51
N HIS A 609 -10.41 1.00 -44.44
CA HIS A 609 -9.33 1.50 -45.29
C HIS A 609 -8.21 2.13 -44.48
N PHE A 610 -8.57 2.90 -43.43
CA PHE A 610 -7.59 3.45 -42.49
C PHE A 610 -6.73 2.36 -41.82
N PHE A 611 -7.33 1.21 -41.50
CA PHE A 611 -6.63 0.05 -40.95
C PHE A 611 -5.98 -0.87 -42.02
N GLY A 612 -5.88 -0.40 -43.27
CA GLY A 612 -5.19 -1.11 -44.35
C GLY A 612 -6.00 -2.21 -45.02
N VAL A 613 -7.32 -2.26 -44.81
CA VAL A 613 -8.22 -3.19 -45.50
C VAL A 613 -8.65 -2.60 -46.84
N ASP A 614 -8.65 -3.43 -47.88
CA ASP A 614 -9.13 -3.04 -49.20
C ASP A 614 -10.61 -2.58 -49.15
N GLU A 615 -10.95 -1.49 -49.84
CA GLU A 615 -12.29 -0.90 -49.78
C GLU A 615 -13.38 -1.88 -50.23
N LYS A 616 -13.11 -2.73 -51.23
CA LYS A 616 -14.09 -3.74 -51.68
C LYS A 616 -14.23 -4.85 -50.64
N ALA A 617 -13.15 -5.25 -50.00
CA ALA A 617 -13.19 -6.22 -48.91
C ALA A 617 -13.98 -5.68 -47.70
N ALA A 618 -13.78 -4.40 -47.33
CA ALA A 618 -14.52 -3.72 -46.29
C ALA A 618 -16.02 -3.59 -46.62
N ALA A 619 -16.36 -3.22 -47.86
CA ALA A 619 -17.75 -3.17 -48.32
C ALA A 619 -18.42 -4.55 -48.26
N ASN A 620 -17.71 -5.58 -48.71
CA ASN A 620 -18.20 -6.97 -48.65
C ASN A 620 -18.41 -7.43 -47.20
N SER A 621 -17.51 -7.09 -46.27
CA SER A 621 -17.67 -7.46 -44.86
C SER A 621 -18.87 -6.76 -44.21
N PHE A 622 -19.11 -5.48 -44.57
CA PHE A 622 -20.29 -4.74 -44.12
C PHE A 622 -21.60 -5.40 -44.58
N HIS A 623 -21.66 -5.85 -45.83
CA HIS A 623 -22.83 -6.56 -46.37
C HIS A 623 -23.06 -7.95 -45.76
N GLN A 624 -22.05 -8.55 -45.10
CA GLN A 624 -22.24 -9.79 -44.35
C GLN A 624 -22.88 -9.55 -42.99
N ILE A 625 -22.61 -8.41 -42.35
CA ILE A 625 -23.12 -8.10 -40.99
C ILE A 625 -24.47 -7.38 -41.00
N THR A 626 -24.82 -6.70 -42.10
CA THR A 626 -26.12 -6.04 -42.30
C THR A 626 -26.58 -6.09 -43.76
N LYS A 627 -27.89 -6.18 -43.98
CA LYS A 627 -28.53 -6.06 -45.31
C LYS A 627 -28.94 -4.62 -45.65
N SER A 628 -28.76 -3.70 -44.71
CA SER A 628 -29.04 -2.28 -44.84
C SER A 628 -27.75 -1.52 -45.17
N ASP A 629 -27.86 -0.31 -45.73
CA ASP A 629 -26.72 0.59 -45.94
C ASP A 629 -26.23 1.24 -44.63
N LYS A 630 -26.92 0.95 -43.51
CA LYS A 630 -26.60 1.41 -42.15
C LYS A 630 -26.67 0.26 -41.16
N LEU A 631 -25.77 0.28 -40.18
CA LEU A 631 -25.73 -0.64 -39.05
C LEU A 631 -26.18 0.10 -37.77
N GLU A 632 -27.30 -0.35 -37.20
CA GLU A 632 -27.87 0.25 -35.98
C GLU A 632 -27.02 -0.04 -34.74
N GLU A 633 -27.02 0.89 -33.79
CA GLU A 633 -26.22 0.83 -32.56
C GLU A 633 -26.36 -0.50 -31.80
N ASP A 634 -27.58 -0.93 -31.48
CA ASP A 634 -27.80 -2.18 -30.72
C ASP A 634 -27.27 -3.41 -31.47
N ARG A 635 -27.42 -3.43 -32.80
CA ARG A 635 -26.93 -4.53 -33.64
C ARG A 635 -25.41 -4.52 -33.71
N ALA A 636 -24.78 -3.35 -33.85
CA ALA A 636 -23.34 -3.20 -33.85
C ALA A 636 -22.74 -3.67 -32.51
N LYS A 637 -23.33 -3.24 -31.38
CA LYS A 637 -22.89 -3.64 -30.04
C LYS A 637 -22.99 -5.15 -29.82
N GLN A 638 -24.09 -5.77 -30.27
CA GLN A 638 -24.24 -7.22 -30.22
C GLN A 638 -23.14 -7.93 -31.03
N LEU A 639 -22.84 -7.43 -32.24
CA LEU A 639 -21.80 -8.00 -33.08
C LEU A 639 -20.40 -7.85 -32.46
N PHE A 640 -20.07 -6.70 -31.86
CA PHE A 640 -18.78 -6.50 -31.17
C PHE A 640 -18.65 -7.39 -29.93
N PHE A 641 -19.75 -7.59 -29.20
CA PHE A 641 -19.79 -8.54 -28.09
C PHE A 641 -19.50 -9.97 -28.56
N GLU A 642 -20.18 -10.41 -29.62
CA GLU A 642 -19.96 -11.75 -30.19
C GLU A 642 -18.58 -11.88 -30.86
N TYR A 643 -17.97 -10.79 -31.35
CA TYR A 643 -16.61 -10.82 -31.87
C TYR A 643 -15.58 -11.20 -30.80
N LEU A 644 -15.68 -10.59 -29.61
CA LEU A 644 -14.78 -10.88 -28.48
C LEU A 644 -14.99 -12.29 -27.91
N LYS A 645 -16.23 -12.78 -27.96
CA LYS A 645 -16.65 -14.05 -27.37
C LYS A 645 -16.48 -15.26 -28.29
N SER A 646 -16.97 -15.19 -29.53
CA SER A 646 -17.10 -16.36 -30.42
C SER A 646 -15.74 -16.91 -30.84
N ASP A 647 -15.60 -18.24 -30.83
CA ASP A 647 -14.47 -18.98 -31.42
C ASP A 647 -14.85 -19.74 -32.69
N ASP A 648 -16.10 -19.62 -33.14
CA ASP A 648 -16.58 -20.22 -34.38
C ASP A 648 -16.06 -19.41 -35.58
N PRO A 649 -15.24 -20.01 -36.47
CA PRO A 649 -14.73 -19.32 -37.66
C PRO A 649 -15.82 -18.84 -38.62
N SER A 650 -16.99 -19.47 -38.61
CA SER A 650 -18.12 -19.14 -39.47
C SER A 650 -19.07 -18.09 -38.89
N HIS A 651 -18.82 -17.62 -37.66
CA HIS A 651 -19.70 -16.66 -37.02
C HIS A 651 -19.61 -15.28 -37.70
N VAL A 652 -20.77 -14.70 -38.03
CA VAL A 652 -20.88 -13.43 -38.78
C VAL A 652 -20.19 -12.24 -38.11
N SER A 653 -20.02 -12.27 -36.78
CA SER A 653 -19.29 -11.22 -36.07
C SER A 653 -17.83 -11.14 -36.51
N ASN A 654 -17.22 -12.21 -37.04
CA ASN A 654 -15.84 -12.19 -37.50
C ASN A 654 -15.63 -11.20 -38.66
N CYS A 655 -16.67 -10.78 -39.38
CA CYS A 655 -16.58 -9.71 -40.39
C CYS A 655 -16.56 -8.28 -39.79
N CYS A 656 -16.55 -8.15 -38.46
CA CYS A 656 -16.48 -6.87 -37.74
C CYS A 656 -15.04 -6.46 -37.41
N LEU A 657 -14.85 -5.19 -37.03
CA LEU A 657 -13.56 -4.60 -36.62
C LEU A 657 -12.45 -4.83 -37.65
N CYS A 658 -12.82 -4.80 -38.93
CA CYS A 658 -11.90 -4.94 -40.06
C CYS A 658 -11.14 -6.29 -40.12
N PHE A 659 -11.55 -7.26 -39.31
CA PHE A 659 -11.24 -8.68 -39.51
C PHE A 659 -12.14 -9.18 -40.66
N LEU A 660 -11.55 -9.83 -41.67
CA LEU A 660 -12.26 -10.25 -42.89
C LEU A 660 -12.85 -11.66 -42.74
#